data_AF-A0A7X4KB40-F1
#
_entry.id   AF-A0A7X4KB40-F1
#
_cell.length_a   1.000
_cell.length_b   1.000
_cell.length_c   1.000
_cell.angle_alpha   90.00
_cell.angle_beta   90.00
_cell.angle_gamma   90.00
#
_symmetry.space_group_name_H-M   'P 1'
#
loop_
_entity.id
_entity.type
_entity.pdbx_description
1 polymer ?
#
loop_
_entity_poly.entity_id
_entity_poly.type
_entity_poly.pdbx_seq_one_letter_code
_entity_poly.pdbx_strand_id
1 'polypeptide(L)'
;MTFTLAVLAGLCGLQVLALLRAPAAWLPSAIDVTLASGESVTLGQRELAAPQTDRQHLSLRRDADGRWFMRNLSAGKQVVLVRDSSEQRLGSASLQGMHRFQVDGAVFEVLATDAREVSFSRDGHAWRYDGAVLYRDGSPLSNCPDSRMASKALAVWNRVMPLPLTIARPLSFGGNLYCDNRLGLEQVTPGAAQIARVNGRLQLVASNPDGERAAVLADQADLRKQEAALAGVSAITIGHTRFQVSAEGDQLRLHPSRHVKLYAEPEQRLPEQISWQWQQRTLWSGGPGQIIVTGLALCAICLAIATAKLGWWSQGAGLVAAVGVLAVGLLALVAQRAGYAPGAACSLLLGAGALLLWLALPGRLTLATAAGVTLLAIGLLAQLELGLGAPESSWLRYYQKSSAMLAVGAGLGGMLRAWANYQAARGVHLQQRTIEWILALFAAVALAALAAQVLWGDETGVFDLQPVELAKLALTALTAHCLALRFNWHNGPQRITDHGARWLQLIAPALLFLALLGLALVQVDDFSPLILLLIWSTGIGLAYARAARNHVLTAILLSGAFAAVSAVVYLRLNGTDDLIRWGFYADRFLVWLNPAEHPHTGQQLLLGARAIGDGGWFGADHWLGLRTLSQNAGSVIQIPAVQDDFAASFFLNRHGLLGGLLLWAVQAAFLIGIVLTALQAYRSGTAARNFRHAWLGRFRYFALCGGGAFVAGHFLLSWGTNLAIFPIMGQPMSFLSAGGSHLLFFLCPLLTFSAISSEGV
;
A
#
# COMPACT_ATOMS: atom_id res chain seq x y z
N MET A 1 18.94 -25.54 -11.21
CA MET A 1 19.56 -24.92 -10.01
C MET A 1 20.71 -24.00 -10.40
N THR A 2 21.76 -24.49 -11.08
CA THR A 2 22.92 -23.68 -11.51
C THR A 2 22.53 -22.45 -12.32
N PHE A 3 21.64 -22.59 -13.32
CA PHE A 3 21.15 -21.47 -14.11
C PHE A 3 20.44 -20.41 -13.24
N THR A 4 19.51 -20.84 -12.38
CA THR A 4 18.81 -19.94 -11.45
C THR A 4 19.78 -19.22 -10.51
N LEU A 5 20.77 -19.93 -9.97
CA LEU A 5 21.82 -19.33 -9.14
C LEU A 5 22.63 -18.29 -9.92
N ALA A 6 23.00 -18.57 -11.17
CA ALA A 6 23.73 -17.63 -12.01
C ALA A 6 22.91 -16.36 -12.30
N VAL A 7 21.61 -16.50 -12.61
CA VAL A 7 20.71 -15.36 -12.80
C VAL A 7 20.57 -14.53 -11.53
N LEU A 8 20.37 -15.17 -10.37
CA LEU A 8 20.28 -14.45 -9.09
C LEU A 8 21.60 -13.77 -8.72
N ALA A 9 22.74 -14.43 -8.94
CA ALA A 9 24.05 -13.84 -8.72
C ALA A 9 24.25 -12.62 -9.63
N GLY A 10 23.82 -12.69 -10.89
CA GLY A 10 23.82 -11.56 -11.81
C GLY A 10 22.95 -10.40 -11.32
N LEU A 11 21.70 -10.66 -10.92
CA LEU A 11 20.78 -9.64 -10.42
C LEU A 11 21.25 -9.01 -9.10
N CYS A 12 21.73 -9.81 -8.15
CA CYS A 12 22.35 -9.30 -6.91
C CYS A 12 23.63 -8.52 -7.23
N GLY A 13 24.42 -8.97 -8.19
CA GLY A 13 25.60 -8.25 -8.69
C GLY A 13 25.25 -6.89 -9.28
N LEU A 14 24.13 -6.77 -10.02
CA LEU A 14 23.61 -5.50 -10.51
C LEU A 14 23.17 -4.58 -9.36
N GLN A 15 22.55 -5.13 -8.31
CA GLN A 15 22.23 -4.33 -7.11
C GLN A 15 23.48 -3.81 -6.41
N VAL A 16 24.52 -4.65 -6.28
CA VAL A 16 25.83 -4.23 -5.73
C VAL A 16 26.46 -3.16 -6.61
N LEU A 17 26.46 -3.35 -7.93
CA LEU A 17 26.97 -2.38 -8.88
C LEU A 17 26.21 -1.05 -8.80
N ALA A 18 24.89 -1.08 -8.60
CA ALA A 18 24.08 0.12 -8.40
C ALA A 18 24.50 0.87 -7.12
N LEU A 19 24.74 0.16 -6.01
CA LEU A 19 25.21 0.79 -4.77
C LEU A 19 26.63 1.37 -4.91
N LEU A 20 27.51 0.70 -5.65
CA LEU A 20 28.89 1.16 -5.90
C LEU A 20 28.95 2.36 -6.86
N ARG A 21 28.03 2.42 -7.83
CA ARG A 21 27.95 3.52 -8.80
C ARG A 21 27.10 4.70 -8.35
N ALA A 22 26.36 4.55 -7.25
CA ALA A 22 25.48 5.60 -6.76
C ALA A 22 26.30 6.86 -6.48
N PRO A 23 25.96 8.00 -7.13
CA PRO A 23 26.67 9.25 -6.89
C PRO A 23 26.51 9.69 -5.44
N ALA A 24 27.47 10.51 -4.97
CA ALA A 24 27.32 11.17 -3.68
C ALA A 24 26.02 12.00 -3.70
N ALA A 25 25.21 11.82 -2.65
CA ALA A 25 23.99 12.56 -2.46
C ALA A 25 24.06 13.22 -1.08
N TRP A 26 23.81 14.51 -1.03
CA TRP A 26 23.93 15.33 0.16
C TRP A 26 22.55 15.81 0.61
N LEU A 27 22.38 15.93 1.92
CA LEU A 27 21.20 16.52 2.54
C LEU A 27 21.63 17.38 3.74
N PRO A 28 20.84 18.38 4.13
CA PRO A 28 21.09 19.09 5.38
C PRO A 28 20.85 18.14 6.56
N SER A 29 21.83 17.95 7.44
CA SER A 29 21.68 17.30 8.74
C SER A 29 21.16 18.27 9.81
N ALA A 30 21.43 19.56 9.62
CA ALA A 30 20.86 20.66 10.40
C ALA A 30 20.66 21.88 9.49
N ILE A 31 19.61 22.64 9.78
CA ILE A 31 19.32 23.94 9.16
C ILE A 31 19.31 24.95 10.29
N ASP A 32 20.30 25.85 10.29
CA ASP A 32 20.46 26.90 11.29
C ASP A 32 19.87 28.20 10.73
N VAL A 33 18.93 28.78 11.46
CA VAL A 33 18.30 30.06 11.14
C VAL A 33 18.71 31.07 12.20
N THR A 34 19.43 32.12 11.82
CA THR A 34 19.89 33.18 12.72
C THR A 34 19.10 34.46 12.44
N LEU A 35 18.41 34.99 13.46
CA LEU A 35 17.63 36.22 13.35
C LEU A 35 17.97 37.20 14.48
N ALA A 36 18.19 38.47 14.10
CA ALA A 36 18.24 39.54 15.06
C ALA A 36 16.86 39.77 15.73
N SER A 37 16.87 40.43 16.88
CA SER A 37 15.61 40.79 17.57
C SER A 37 14.77 41.72 16.68
N GLY A 38 13.51 41.37 16.47
CA GLY A 38 12.60 42.07 15.54
C GLY A 38 12.64 41.61 14.08
N GLU A 39 13.56 40.72 13.71
CA GLU A 39 13.71 40.25 12.33
C GLU A 39 12.74 39.08 12.00
N SER A 40 12.44 38.91 10.72
CA SER A 40 11.66 37.78 10.21
C SER A 40 12.22 37.26 8.90
N VAL A 41 12.11 35.96 8.67
CA VAL A 41 12.49 35.30 7.42
C VAL A 41 11.38 34.37 6.94
N THR A 42 11.18 34.31 5.62
CA THR A 42 10.26 33.37 4.99
C THR A 42 11.02 32.13 4.52
N LEU A 43 10.53 30.96 4.90
CA LEU A 43 11.09 29.66 4.51
C LEU A 43 10.12 28.91 3.60
N GLY A 44 10.66 28.24 2.58
CA GLY A 44 9.88 27.38 1.69
C GLY A 44 10.63 26.13 1.27
N GLN A 45 10.22 25.59 0.12
CA GLN A 45 10.74 24.35 -0.46
C GLN A 45 12.27 24.31 -0.55
N ARG A 46 12.89 25.43 -0.91
CA ARG A 46 14.34 25.51 -1.07
C ARG A 46 15.05 25.55 0.27
N GLU A 47 14.69 26.50 1.13
CA GLU A 47 15.35 26.78 2.41
C GLU A 47 15.18 25.65 3.44
N LEU A 48 14.06 24.93 3.37
CA LEU A 48 13.76 23.80 4.25
C LEU A 48 14.26 22.45 3.72
N ALA A 49 14.78 22.40 2.49
CA ALA A 49 15.03 21.16 1.75
C ALA A 49 13.83 20.18 1.78
N ALA A 50 12.61 20.71 1.79
CA ALA A 50 11.38 19.93 1.95
C ALA A 50 10.64 19.87 0.60
N PRO A 51 10.74 18.76 -0.17
CA PRO A 51 10.31 18.74 -1.57
C PRO A 51 8.80 18.93 -1.75
N GLN A 52 8.00 18.60 -0.73
CA GLN A 52 6.55 18.69 -0.78
C GLN A 52 5.97 19.97 -0.15
N THR A 53 6.80 20.98 0.12
CA THR A 53 6.32 22.29 0.61
C THR A 53 6.17 23.28 -0.54
N ASP A 54 5.56 24.42 -0.24
CA ASP A 54 5.36 25.48 -1.24
C ASP A 54 6.63 26.33 -1.33
N ARG A 55 6.77 27.12 -2.40
CA ARG A 55 7.93 28.03 -2.57
C ARG A 55 8.07 29.01 -1.40
N GLN A 56 6.96 29.40 -0.80
CA GLN A 56 6.88 30.12 0.46
C GLN A 56 5.87 29.38 1.33
N HIS A 57 6.34 28.77 2.41
CA HIS A 57 5.49 27.87 3.19
C HIS A 57 5.27 28.36 4.62
N LEU A 58 6.29 28.93 5.26
CA LEU A 58 6.16 29.49 6.60
C LEU A 58 7.00 30.75 6.78
N SER A 59 6.65 31.56 7.76
CA SER A 59 7.46 32.67 8.24
C SER A 59 7.95 32.37 9.65
N LEU A 60 9.23 32.62 9.89
CA LEU A 60 9.81 32.68 11.23
C LEU A 60 10.04 34.14 11.60
N ARG A 61 9.78 34.48 12.86
CA ARG A 61 10.02 35.82 13.41
C ARG A 61 10.63 35.69 14.79
N ARG A 62 11.58 36.57 15.09
CA ARG A 62 12.07 36.77 16.45
C ARG A 62 11.55 38.12 16.94
N ASP A 63 10.80 38.13 18.03
CA ASP A 63 10.24 39.39 18.55
C ASP A 63 11.31 40.24 19.26
N ALA A 64 10.92 41.45 19.70
CA ALA A 64 11.79 42.38 20.41
C ALA A 64 12.36 41.78 21.72
N ASP A 65 11.60 40.88 22.34
CA ASP A 65 11.97 40.17 23.58
C ASP A 65 12.86 38.94 23.32
N GLY A 66 13.22 38.67 22.06
CA GLY A 66 14.06 37.54 21.64
C GLY A 66 13.33 36.19 21.54
N ARG A 67 11.99 36.17 21.65
CA ARG A 67 11.15 34.97 21.52
C ARG A 67 10.90 34.63 20.06
N TRP A 68 10.88 33.33 19.77
CA TRP A 68 10.66 32.78 18.44
C TRP A 68 9.18 32.50 18.16
N PHE A 69 8.72 32.95 16.99
CA PHE A 69 7.38 32.74 16.48
C PHE A 69 7.42 32.12 15.09
N MET A 70 6.39 31.34 14.79
CA MET A 70 6.17 30.72 13.49
C MET A 70 4.76 31.00 12.99
N ARG A 71 4.64 31.22 11.68
CA ARG A 71 3.37 31.40 10.98
C ARG A 71 3.31 30.52 9.74
N ASN A 72 2.17 29.86 9.51
CA ASN A 72 1.93 29.16 8.25
C ASN A 72 1.53 30.16 7.15
N LEU A 73 2.19 30.09 5.99
CA LEU A 73 1.89 30.89 4.81
C LEU A 73 1.25 30.05 3.69
N SER A 74 1.37 28.72 3.75
CA SER A 74 0.80 27.82 2.77
C SER A 74 -0.72 27.86 2.81
N ALA A 75 -1.33 27.94 1.63
CA ALA A 75 -2.78 27.94 1.49
C ALA A 75 -3.36 26.53 1.68
N GLY A 76 -2.70 25.50 1.14
CA GLY A 76 -3.24 24.14 1.07
C GLY A 76 -2.58 23.13 2.01
N LYS A 77 -1.46 23.47 2.65
CA LYS A 77 -0.71 22.53 3.51
C LYS A 77 -0.54 23.11 4.90
N GLN A 78 -0.87 22.32 5.91
CA GLN A 78 -0.78 22.73 7.31
C GLN A 78 0.60 22.47 7.89
N VAL A 79 0.97 23.29 8.87
CA VAL A 79 2.13 23.08 9.73
C VAL A 79 1.65 22.52 11.06
N VAL A 80 2.27 21.44 11.53
CA VAL A 80 1.96 20.80 12.81
C VAL A 80 3.14 21.01 13.76
N LEU A 81 2.86 21.56 14.94
CA LEU A 81 3.82 21.73 16.04
C LEU A 81 3.60 20.62 17.08
N VAL A 82 4.68 20.12 17.67
CA VAL A 82 4.64 19.12 18.74
C VAL A 82 5.21 19.73 20.01
N ARG A 83 4.41 19.78 21.07
CA ARG A 83 4.75 20.33 22.39
C ARG A 83 4.31 19.35 23.47
N ASP A 84 5.22 18.85 24.31
CA ASP A 84 4.90 17.91 25.40
C ASP A 84 4.04 16.72 24.97
N SER A 85 4.31 16.17 23.77
CA SER A 85 3.54 15.09 23.12
C SER A 85 2.13 15.47 22.63
N SER A 86 1.73 16.74 22.75
CA SER A 86 0.52 17.28 22.12
C SER A 86 0.82 17.85 20.73
N GLU A 87 -0.07 17.59 19.77
CA GLU A 87 -0.01 18.16 18.43
C GLU A 87 -0.88 19.42 18.34
N GLN A 88 -0.30 20.52 17.87
CA GLN A 88 -0.99 21.76 17.56
C GLN A 88 -0.88 22.02 16.06
N ARG A 89 -2.02 22.13 15.37
CA ARG A 89 -2.05 22.45 13.93
C ARG A 89 -2.20 23.96 13.75
N LEU A 90 -1.30 24.60 13.02
CA LEU A 90 -1.43 26.01 12.67
C LEU A 90 -2.60 26.20 11.71
N GLY A 91 -3.39 27.25 11.92
CA GLY A 91 -4.66 27.43 11.21
C GLY A 91 -5.83 26.70 11.87
N SER A 92 -5.70 26.31 13.14
CA SER A 92 -6.78 25.70 13.90
C SER A 92 -6.94 26.31 15.29
N ALA A 93 -8.17 26.26 15.81
CA ALA A 93 -8.52 26.67 17.16
C ALA A 93 -9.47 25.66 17.80
N SER A 94 -9.32 25.46 19.11
CA SER A 94 -10.28 24.69 19.91
C SER A 94 -11.60 25.45 19.97
N LEU A 95 -12.72 24.76 19.76
CA LEU A 95 -14.05 25.33 19.99
C LEU A 95 -14.37 25.50 21.47
N GLN A 96 -13.72 24.73 22.35
CA GLN A 96 -13.95 24.83 23.78
C GLN A 96 -13.59 26.23 24.30
N GLY A 97 -14.57 26.93 24.87
CA GLY A 97 -14.42 28.30 25.36
C GLY A 97 -14.49 29.39 24.28
N MET A 98 -14.78 29.02 23.03
CA MET A 98 -15.00 29.98 21.94
C MET A 98 -16.39 30.60 22.05
N HIS A 99 -16.49 31.92 21.85
CA HIS A 99 -17.77 32.64 21.89
C HIS A 99 -18.34 32.87 20.50
N ARG A 100 -17.48 33.07 19.51
CA ARG A 100 -17.87 33.38 18.13
C ARG A 100 -16.81 32.87 17.15
N PHE A 101 -17.27 32.36 16.01
CA PHE A 101 -16.41 32.19 14.85
C PHE A 101 -17.02 32.79 13.60
N GLN A 102 -16.18 33.05 12.61
CA GLN A 102 -16.58 33.66 11.36
C GLN A 102 -15.88 32.97 10.20
N VAL A 103 -16.63 32.68 9.14
CA VAL A 103 -16.14 32.14 7.88
C VAL A 103 -16.50 33.16 6.80
N ASP A 104 -15.50 33.94 6.40
CA ASP A 104 -15.60 35.09 5.52
C ASP A 104 -16.66 36.10 6.01
N GLY A 105 -17.70 36.40 5.24
CA GLY A 105 -18.80 37.26 5.71
C GLY A 105 -19.74 36.61 6.74
N ALA A 106 -19.71 35.28 6.90
CA ALA A 106 -20.67 34.55 7.73
C ALA A 106 -20.23 34.45 9.19
N VAL A 107 -21.06 34.96 10.10
CA VAL A 107 -20.79 34.99 11.54
C VAL A 107 -21.65 33.95 12.27
N PHE A 108 -21.04 33.22 13.20
CA PHE A 108 -21.68 32.20 14.02
C PHE A 108 -21.42 32.47 15.50
N GLU A 109 -22.48 32.59 16.29
CA GLU A 109 -22.39 32.72 17.74
C GLU A 109 -22.39 31.33 18.38
N VAL A 110 -21.41 31.04 19.21
CA VAL A 110 -21.29 29.75 19.88
C VAL A 110 -22.11 29.78 21.16
N LEU A 111 -23.10 28.90 21.25
CA LEU A 111 -24.06 28.86 22.36
C LEU A 111 -23.56 27.95 23.49
N ALA A 112 -23.06 26.76 23.14
CA ALA A 112 -22.47 25.82 24.09
C ALA A 112 -21.42 24.94 23.39
N THR A 113 -20.40 24.54 24.15
CA THR A 113 -19.34 23.65 23.65
C THR A 113 -18.97 22.63 24.72
N ASP A 114 -18.73 21.39 24.29
CA ASP A 114 -18.03 20.39 25.08
C ASP A 114 -16.94 19.70 24.23
N ALA A 115 -16.34 18.63 24.74
CA ALA A 115 -15.28 17.92 24.02
C ALA A 115 -15.77 17.23 22.71
N ARG A 116 -17.06 16.93 22.62
CA ARG A 116 -17.67 16.10 21.57
C ARG A 116 -18.68 16.84 20.71
N GLU A 117 -19.31 17.88 21.23
CA GLU A 117 -20.43 18.61 20.65
C GLU A 117 -20.21 20.14 20.69
N VAL A 118 -20.75 20.83 19.69
CA VAL A 118 -20.83 22.29 19.62
C VAL A 118 -22.23 22.70 19.16
N SER A 119 -22.82 23.69 19.83
CA SER A 119 -24.03 24.37 19.38
C SER A 119 -23.74 25.82 19.07
N PHE A 120 -24.29 26.32 17.97
CA PHE A 120 -24.04 27.67 17.46
C PHE A 120 -25.26 28.21 16.72
N SER A 121 -25.46 29.53 16.67
CA SER A 121 -26.57 30.17 15.96
C SER A 121 -26.09 31.05 14.81
N ARG A 122 -26.93 31.14 13.78
CA ARG A 122 -26.77 32.08 12.67
C ARG A 122 -28.09 32.28 11.94
N ASP A 123 -28.36 33.52 11.51
CA ASP A 123 -29.53 33.89 10.68
C ASP A 123 -30.86 33.39 11.27
N GLY A 124 -30.99 33.43 12.60
CA GLY A 124 -32.18 32.96 13.34
C GLY A 124 -32.30 31.44 13.52
N HIS A 125 -31.37 30.65 12.99
CA HIS A 125 -31.35 29.19 13.14
C HIS A 125 -30.36 28.74 14.22
N ALA A 126 -30.78 27.74 15.01
CA ALA A 126 -29.93 27.07 15.98
C ALA A 126 -29.33 25.80 15.36
N TRP A 127 -28.00 25.70 15.38
CA TRP A 127 -27.26 24.58 14.87
C TRP A 127 -26.61 23.79 16.00
N ARG A 128 -26.53 22.48 15.84
CA ARG A 128 -25.87 21.59 16.79
C ARG A 128 -25.08 20.55 16.02
N TYR A 129 -23.83 20.32 16.39
CA TYR A 129 -22.96 19.35 15.75
C TYR A 129 -22.27 18.48 16.81
N ASP A 130 -22.51 17.18 16.75
CA ASP A 130 -22.09 16.20 17.78
C ASP A 130 -20.77 15.46 17.43
N GLY A 131 -20.04 15.98 16.43
CA GLY A 131 -18.84 15.36 15.87
C GLY A 131 -19.11 14.33 14.77
N ALA A 132 -20.36 14.02 14.49
CA ALA A 132 -20.77 13.03 13.50
C ALA A 132 -21.98 13.47 12.65
N VAL A 133 -22.91 14.26 13.20
CA VAL A 133 -24.16 14.71 12.59
C VAL A 133 -24.39 16.20 12.88
N LEU A 134 -24.78 16.95 11.87
CA LEU A 134 -25.27 18.33 12.00
C LEU A 134 -26.80 18.37 12.09
N TYR A 135 -27.31 19.08 13.10
CA TYR A 135 -28.72 19.36 13.33
C TYR A 135 -29.00 20.84 13.12
N ARG A 136 -30.17 21.15 12.54
CA ARG A 136 -30.74 22.48 12.41
C ARG A 136 -32.08 22.51 13.15
N ASP A 137 -32.23 23.43 14.08
CA ASP A 137 -33.44 23.62 14.90
C ASP A 137 -33.93 22.29 15.52
N GLY A 138 -32.99 21.49 16.02
CA GLY A 138 -33.25 20.19 16.66
C GLY A 138 -33.40 18.99 15.70
N SER A 139 -33.50 19.22 14.39
CA SER A 139 -33.67 18.16 13.38
C SER A 139 -32.37 17.87 12.63
N PRO A 140 -31.97 16.60 12.42
CA PRO A 140 -30.78 16.28 11.64
C PRO A 140 -30.98 16.67 10.17
N LEU A 141 -29.94 17.23 9.54
CA LEU A 141 -30.00 17.57 8.11
C LEU A 141 -30.20 16.33 7.23
N SER A 142 -30.92 16.51 6.12
CA SER A 142 -31.09 15.48 5.09
C SER A 142 -29.77 15.17 4.39
N ASN A 143 -29.64 13.94 3.88
CA ASN A 143 -28.46 13.54 3.12
C ASN A 143 -28.32 14.39 1.85
N CYS A 144 -27.09 14.67 1.40
CA CYS A 144 -26.88 15.40 0.15
C CYS A 144 -27.48 14.64 -1.05
N PRO A 145 -28.02 15.32 -2.07
CA PRO A 145 -28.63 14.67 -3.24
C PRO A 145 -27.70 13.63 -3.88
N ASP A 146 -26.42 14.00 -4.05
CA ASP A 146 -25.38 13.18 -4.68
C ASP A 146 -24.61 12.29 -3.68
N SER A 147 -25.10 12.16 -2.45
CA SER A 147 -24.44 11.31 -1.45
C SER A 147 -24.59 9.83 -1.82
N ARG A 148 -23.46 9.10 -1.76
CA ARG A 148 -23.38 7.65 -2.00
C ARG A 148 -24.23 6.87 -0.98
N MET A 149 -24.64 5.65 -1.32
CA MET A 149 -25.41 4.80 -0.39
C MET A 149 -24.68 4.54 0.93
N ALA A 150 -23.35 4.38 0.92
CA ALA A 150 -22.54 4.22 2.13
C ALA A 150 -22.62 5.48 3.03
N SER A 151 -22.50 6.68 2.45
CA SER A 151 -22.64 7.94 3.19
C SER A 151 -24.05 8.09 3.76
N LYS A 152 -25.09 7.68 3.00
CA LYS A 152 -26.48 7.66 3.46
C LYS A 152 -26.69 6.66 4.61
N ALA A 153 -26.13 5.46 4.52
CA ALA A 153 -26.20 4.44 5.57
C ALA A 153 -25.44 4.87 6.82
N LEU A 154 -24.26 5.47 6.66
CA LEU A 154 -23.45 6.03 7.74
C LEU A 154 -24.18 7.18 8.44
N ALA A 155 -24.85 8.06 7.68
CA ALA A 155 -25.69 9.11 8.25
C ALA A 155 -26.86 8.52 9.05
N VAL A 156 -27.50 7.46 8.56
CA VAL A 156 -28.54 6.73 9.32
C VAL A 156 -27.97 6.08 10.58
N TRP A 157 -26.82 5.41 10.47
CA TRP A 157 -26.11 4.79 11.61
C TRP A 157 -25.82 5.84 12.69
N ASN A 158 -25.20 6.96 12.32
CA ASN A 158 -24.86 8.03 13.26
C ASN A 158 -26.09 8.67 13.90
N ARG A 159 -27.26 8.68 13.23
CA ARG A 159 -28.52 9.16 13.82
C ARG A 159 -29.15 8.19 14.82
N VAL A 160 -28.92 6.88 14.65
CA VAL A 160 -29.55 5.83 15.47
C VAL A 160 -28.66 5.43 16.65
N MET A 161 -27.35 5.43 16.46
CA MET A 161 -26.40 4.91 17.44
C MET A 161 -26.10 5.91 18.55
N PRO A 162 -25.85 5.44 19.79
CA PRO A 162 -25.39 6.31 20.86
C PRO A 162 -24.02 6.90 20.50
N LEU A 163 -23.77 8.12 20.97
CA LEU A 163 -22.55 8.93 20.72
C LEU A 163 -21.22 8.14 20.69
N PRO A 164 -20.91 7.21 21.60
CA PRO A 164 -19.66 6.44 21.57
C PRO A 164 -19.48 5.52 20.36
N LEU A 165 -20.59 5.14 19.70
CA LEU A 165 -20.62 4.28 18.52
C LEU A 165 -20.80 5.06 17.21
N THR A 166 -20.95 6.39 17.29
CA THR A 166 -21.00 7.24 16.11
C THR A 166 -19.62 7.35 15.47
N ILE A 167 -19.60 7.41 14.15
CA ILE A 167 -18.38 7.55 13.34
C ILE A 167 -18.18 9.03 13.04
N ALA A 168 -17.02 9.56 13.43
CA ALA A 168 -16.70 10.97 13.31
C ALA A 168 -16.67 11.41 11.84
N ARG A 169 -17.30 12.55 11.54
CA ARG A 169 -17.39 13.09 10.18
C ARG A 169 -17.29 14.61 10.21
N PRO A 170 -16.27 15.23 9.61
CA PRO A 170 -16.06 16.67 9.72
C PRO A 170 -17.27 17.46 9.20
N LEU A 171 -17.61 18.53 9.90
CA LEU A 171 -18.54 19.55 9.44
C LEU A 171 -17.79 20.50 8.50
N SER A 172 -18.23 20.59 7.25
CA SER A 172 -17.62 21.41 6.22
C SER A 172 -18.45 22.66 5.95
N PHE A 173 -17.79 23.81 5.81
CA PHE A 173 -18.40 25.09 5.46
C PHE A 173 -18.06 25.46 4.01
N GLY A 174 -19.03 26.02 3.28
CA GLY A 174 -18.84 26.45 1.89
C GLY A 174 -19.79 25.79 0.88
N GLY A 175 -19.91 26.39 -0.30
CA GLY A 175 -20.82 25.97 -1.37
C GLY A 175 -22.27 26.40 -1.14
N ASN A 176 -23.19 25.95 -1.99
CA ASN A 176 -24.57 26.49 -2.00
C ASN A 176 -25.61 25.56 -1.33
N LEU A 177 -25.17 24.47 -0.69
CA LEU A 177 -26.07 23.40 -0.24
C LEU A 177 -25.93 23.14 1.27
N TYR A 178 -27.08 23.07 1.95
CA TYR A 178 -27.20 22.58 3.33
C TYR A 178 -27.63 21.12 3.30
N CYS A 179 -26.69 20.21 3.56
CA CYS A 179 -27.00 18.79 3.58
C CYS A 179 -25.97 18.02 4.39
N ASP A 180 -26.41 16.98 5.10
CA ASP A 180 -25.56 16.10 5.88
C ASP A 180 -24.65 16.92 6.82
N ASN A 181 -23.32 16.80 6.73
CA ASN A 181 -22.36 17.64 7.47
C ASN A 181 -21.78 18.78 6.61
N ARG A 182 -22.58 19.37 5.71
CA ARG A 182 -22.20 20.52 4.89
C ARG A 182 -23.13 21.69 5.17
N LEU A 183 -22.52 22.82 5.52
CA LEU A 183 -23.21 24.09 5.74
C LEU A 183 -22.87 25.04 4.60
N GLY A 184 -23.86 25.34 3.76
CA GLY A 184 -23.72 26.19 2.58
C GLY A 184 -23.46 27.65 2.93
N LEU A 185 -22.51 28.25 2.23
CA LEU A 185 -22.10 29.65 2.25
C LEU A 185 -21.86 30.10 0.80
N GLU A 186 -22.77 30.90 0.24
CA GLU A 186 -22.83 31.19 -1.21
C GLU A 186 -21.57 31.83 -1.82
N GLN A 187 -20.75 32.49 -1.00
CA GLN A 187 -19.51 33.17 -1.44
C GLN A 187 -18.24 32.47 -0.98
N VAL A 188 -18.35 31.28 -0.40
CA VAL A 188 -17.22 30.55 0.17
C VAL A 188 -17.08 29.22 -0.54
N THR A 189 -15.87 28.90 -1.00
CA THR A 189 -15.58 27.63 -1.66
C THR A 189 -15.88 26.44 -0.73
N PRO A 190 -16.43 25.33 -1.26
CA PRO A 190 -16.73 24.15 -0.46
C PRO A 190 -15.50 23.66 0.33
N GLY A 191 -15.63 23.59 1.66
CA GLY A 191 -14.56 23.11 2.53
C GLY A 191 -13.52 24.15 2.93
N ALA A 192 -13.77 25.45 2.72
CA ALA A 192 -12.86 26.52 3.13
C ALA A 192 -12.69 26.66 4.66
N ALA A 193 -13.62 26.11 5.44
CA ALA A 193 -13.46 25.90 6.87
C ALA A 193 -14.09 24.55 7.25
N GLN A 194 -13.57 23.94 8.31
CA GLN A 194 -14.10 22.68 8.82
C GLN A 194 -14.09 22.64 10.35
N ILE A 195 -15.08 21.98 10.94
CA ILE A 195 -15.04 21.56 12.34
C ILE A 195 -14.86 20.04 12.38
N ALA A 196 -13.74 19.60 12.94
CA ALA A 196 -13.39 18.19 13.00
C ALA A 196 -13.00 17.78 14.43
N ARG A 197 -13.19 16.50 14.74
CA ARG A 197 -12.71 15.92 16.01
C ARG A 197 -11.24 15.54 15.85
N VAL A 198 -10.36 16.22 16.58
CA VAL A 198 -8.91 15.98 16.59
C VAL A 198 -8.49 15.71 18.03
N ASN A 199 -7.84 14.58 18.29
CA ASN A 199 -7.42 14.15 19.63
C ASN A 199 -8.56 14.19 20.67
N GLY A 200 -9.78 13.81 20.25
CA GLY A 200 -10.95 13.74 21.13
C GLY A 200 -11.59 15.10 21.44
N ARG A 201 -11.18 16.20 20.79
CA ARG A 201 -11.78 17.54 20.93
C ARG A 201 -12.23 18.08 19.59
N LEU A 202 -13.28 18.91 19.57
CA LEU A 202 -13.69 19.62 18.36
C LEU A 202 -12.80 20.85 18.12
N GLN A 203 -12.26 20.95 16.90
CA GLN A 203 -11.43 22.07 16.47
C GLN A 203 -11.99 22.68 15.19
N LEU A 204 -12.02 24.01 15.14
CA LEU A 204 -12.25 24.79 13.93
C LEU A 204 -10.94 24.89 13.17
N VAL A 205 -10.97 24.58 11.89
CA VAL A 205 -9.80 24.51 11.01
C VAL A 205 -10.05 25.35 9.78
N ALA A 206 -9.14 26.28 9.48
CA ALA A 206 -9.07 26.94 8.18
C ALA A 206 -8.50 25.96 7.16
N SER A 207 -9.30 25.58 6.16
CA SER A 207 -8.92 24.63 5.11
C SER A 207 -9.03 25.32 3.74
N ASN A 208 -8.40 24.76 2.71
CA ASN A 208 -8.44 25.37 1.39
C ASN A 208 -8.12 24.34 0.28
N PRO A 209 -9.12 23.60 -0.22
CA PRO A 209 -8.89 22.63 -1.29
C PRO A 209 -8.53 23.31 -2.63
N ASP A 210 -9.08 24.49 -2.94
CA ASP A 210 -9.02 25.09 -4.28
C ASP A 210 -8.23 26.42 -4.38
N GLY A 211 -7.55 26.83 -3.30
CA GLY A 211 -6.62 27.97 -3.29
C GLY A 211 -7.23 29.33 -2.93
N GLU A 212 -8.56 29.53 -3.00
CA GLU A 212 -9.21 30.78 -2.59
C GLU A 212 -9.27 30.97 -1.06
N ARG A 213 -8.94 32.17 -0.60
CA ARG A 213 -8.73 32.45 0.83
C ARG A 213 -9.96 33.06 1.50
N ALA A 214 -10.92 32.22 1.91
CA ALA A 214 -11.96 32.65 2.85
C ALA A 214 -11.35 32.95 4.23
N ALA A 215 -11.56 34.14 4.79
CA ALA A 215 -11.08 34.45 6.13
C ALA A 215 -11.74 33.52 7.16
N VAL A 216 -11.00 32.97 8.13
CA VAL A 216 -11.60 32.16 9.20
C VAL A 216 -11.18 32.75 10.52
N LEU A 217 -12.10 33.41 11.21
CA LEU A 217 -11.85 34.06 12.49
C LEU A 217 -12.38 33.22 13.65
N ALA A 218 -11.60 33.07 14.70
CA ALA A 218 -12.00 32.52 16.00
C ALA A 218 -11.86 33.63 17.04
N ASP A 219 -12.97 34.06 17.66
CA ASP A 219 -13.02 35.19 18.60
C ASP A 219 -12.23 36.43 18.09
N GLN A 220 -12.43 36.77 16.81
CA GLN A 220 -11.76 37.84 16.05
C GLN A 220 -10.31 37.55 15.59
N ALA A 221 -9.67 36.49 16.06
CA ALA A 221 -8.34 36.09 15.60
C ALA A 221 -8.43 35.31 14.27
N ASP A 222 -7.76 35.82 13.23
CA ASP A 222 -7.68 35.14 11.94
C ASP A 222 -6.76 33.93 12.02
N LEU A 223 -7.34 32.72 11.91
CA LEU A 223 -6.62 31.46 12.00
C LEU A 223 -5.56 31.34 10.90
N ARG A 224 -5.76 31.96 9.73
CA ARG A 224 -4.76 31.94 8.64
C ARG A 224 -3.58 32.88 8.90
N LYS A 225 -3.74 33.82 9.84
CA LYS A 225 -2.68 34.74 10.28
C LYS A 225 -2.09 34.36 11.64
N GLN A 226 -2.51 33.22 12.19
CA GLN A 226 -2.06 32.74 13.48
C GLN A 226 -0.54 32.59 13.53
N GLU A 227 0.07 33.29 14.50
CA GLU A 227 1.44 33.05 14.91
C GLU A 227 1.44 32.15 16.16
N ALA A 228 2.41 31.24 16.24
CA ALA A 228 2.61 30.39 17.40
C ALA A 228 4.03 30.53 17.93
N ALA A 229 4.17 30.67 19.25
CA ALA A 229 5.47 30.69 19.90
C ALA A 229 6.13 29.30 19.83
N LEU A 230 7.43 29.26 19.51
CA LEU A 230 8.21 28.04 19.42
C LEU A 230 8.80 27.58 20.76
N ALA A 231 8.68 28.38 21.83
CA ALA A 231 9.11 27.99 23.17
C ALA A 231 8.40 26.70 23.60
N GLY A 232 9.12 25.62 23.92
CA GLY A 232 8.57 24.32 24.30
C GLY A 232 8.17 23.40 23.13
N VAL A 233 8.35 23.83 21.88
CA VAL A 233 8.12 22.97 20.70
C VAL A 233 9.35 22.09 20.47
N SER A 234 9.16 20.77 20.46
CA SER A 234 10.25 19.80 20.24
C SER A 234 10.37 19.33 18.80
N ALA A 235 9.27 19.38 18.04
CA ALA A 235 9.27 19.02 16.63
C ALA A 235 8.20 19.78 15.85
N ILE A 236 8.43 19.93 14.55
CA ILE A 236 7.49 20.49 13.58
C ILE A 236 7.37 19.58 12.37
N THR A 237 6.20 19.50 11.77
CA THR A 237 5.98 18.80 10.50
C THR A 237 5.48 19.81 9.47
N ILE A 238 6.17 19.87 8.34
CA ILE A 238 5.93 20.83 7.26
C ILE A 238 5.84 20.05 5.95
N GLY A 239 4.67 20.03 5.31
CA GLY A 239 4.39 19.05 4.27
C GLY A 239 4.51 17.63 4.83
N HIS A 240 5.46 16.85 4.32
CA HIS A 240 5.77 15.50 4.84
C HIS A 240 7.10 15.43 5.61
N THR A 241 7.86 16.52 5.62
CA THR A 241 9.17 16.61 6.27
C THR A 241 8.98 16.94 7.74
N ARG A 242 9.54 16.08 8.62
CA ARG A 242 9.52 16.30 10.08
C ARG A 242 10.88 16.83 10.52
N PHE A 243 10.87 17.93 11.26
CA PHE A 243 12.05 18.56 11.84
C PHE A 243 11.98 18.48 13.36
N GLN A 244 13.08 18.14 14.01
CA GLN A 244 13.25 18.45 15.43
C GLN A 244 13.70 19.90 15.55
N VAL A 245 13.21 20.60 16.58
CA VAL A 245 13.45 22.03 16.75
C VAL A 245 14.16 22.29 18.06
N SER A 246 15.21 23.10 18.01
CA SER A 246 15.90 23.62 19.19
C SER A 246 16.22 25.10 18.96
N ALA A 247 15.84 25.95 19.91
CA ALA A 247 16.15 27.38 19.88
C ALA A 247 17.20 27.70 20.95
N GLU A 248 18.26 28.38 20.56
CA GLU A 248 19.34 28.84 21.44
C GLU A 248 19.68 30.30 21.09
N GLY A 249 19.23 31.24 21.94
CA GLY A 249 19.47 32.66 21.72
C GLY A 249 18.86 33.21 20.42
N ASP A 250 19.73 33.69 19.53
CA ASP A 250 19.42 34.23 18.20
C ASP A 250 19.44 33.18 17.09
N GLN A 251 19.72 31.91 17.42
CA GLN A 251 19.73 30.80 16.49
C GLN A 251 18.57 29.82 16.74
N LEU A 252 17.87 29.44 15.68
CA LEU A 252 16.90 28.35 15.65
C LEU A 252 17.46 27.23 14.76
N ARG A 253 17.70 26.06 15.34
CA ARG A 253 18.19 24.89 14.64
C ARG A 253 17.06 23.91 14.35
N LEU A 254 16.98 23.48 13.10
CA LEU A 254 16.01 22.51 12.60
C LEU A 254 16.75 21.25 12.11
N HIS A 255 16.46 20.10 12.69
CA HIS A 255 17.04 18.81 12.27
C HIS A 255 16.02 18.00 11.46
N PRO A 256 16.15 17.96 10.12
CA PRO A 256 15.25 17.18 9.29
C PRO A 256 15.48 15.67 9.48
N SER A 257 14.40 14.91 9.58
CA SER A 257 14.47 13.46 9.87
C SER A 257 14.06 12.54 8.71
N ARG A 258 13.12 12.98 7.87
CA ARG A 258 12.56 12.20 6.75
C ARG A 258 12.00 13.12 5.68
N HIS A 259 11.84 12.60 4.46
CA HIS A 259 11.31 13.36 3.33
C HIS A 259 12.16 14.61 3.03
N VAL A 260 13.47 14.40 2.89
CA VAL A 260 14.44 15.49 2.69
C VAL A 260 14.95 15.44 1.26
N LYS A 261 15.02 16.61 0.61
CA LYS A 261 15.55 16.73 -0.74
C LYS A 261 17.05 16.42 -0.75
N LEU A 262 17.47 15.69 -1.77
CA LEU A 262 18.86 15.31 -2.02
C LEU A 262 19.49 16.24 -3.05
N TYR A 263 20.77 16.52 -2.85
CA TYR A 263 21.60 17.40 -3.69
C TYR A 263 22.84 16.64 -4.17
N ALA A 264 23.30 16.93 -5.38
CA ALA A 264 24.52 16.30 -5.93
C ALA A 264 25.78 16.84 -5.25
N GLU A 265 25.75 18.10 -4.83
CA GLU A 265 26.87 18.81 -4.19
C GLU A 265 26.37 19.45 -2.88
N PRO A 266 27.24 19.59 -1.86
CA PRO A 266 26.91 20.24 -0.59
C PRO A 266 26.96 21.77 -0.70
N GLU A 267 26.38 22.31 -1.77
CA GLU A 267 26.34 23.74 -2.04
C GLU A 267 24.94 24.17 -2.44
N GLN A 268 24.44 25.21 -1.78
CA GLN A 268 23.15 25.80 -2.09
C GLN A 268 23.19 27.29 -1.76
N ARG A 269 22.78 28.13 -2.71
CA ARG A 269 22.61 29.57 -2.44
C ARG A 269 21.40 29.77 -1.53
N LEU A 270 21.66 30.21 -0.31
CA LEU A 270 20.68 30.48 0.74
C LEU A 270 20.74 31.97 1.15
N PRO A 271 19.67 32.52 1.72
CA PRO A 271 19.71 33.81 2.41
C PRO A 271 20.76 33.83 3.52
N GLU A 272 21.32 35.01 3.85
CA GLU A 272 22.37 35.15 4.87
C GLU A 272 21.94 34.68 6.27
N GLN A 273 20.63 34.74 6.56
CA GLN A 273 20.04 34.25 7.81
C GLN A 273 20.04 32.72 7.93
N ILE A 274 20.34 31.97 6.86
CA ILE A 274 20.13 30.53 6.80
C ILE A 274 21.43 29.84 6.40
N SER A 275 21.88 28.92 7.24
CA SER A 275 23.02 28.06 6.94
C SER A 275 22.65 26.59 7.11
N TRP A 276 23.24 25.74 6.25
CA TRP A 276 23.04 24.30 6.31
C TRP A 276 24.32 23.62 6.77
N GLN A 277 24.16 22.65 7.66
CA GLN A 277 25.18 21.65 7.93
C GLN A 277 24.89 20.47 7.02
N TRP A 278 25.84 20.16 6.14
CA TRP A 278 25.67 19.10 5.15
C TRP A 278 26.08 17.74 5.69
N GLN A 279 25.34 16.73 5.29
CA GLN A 279 25.68 15.33 5.51
C GLN A 279 25.51 14.54 4.21
N GLN A 280 26.48 13.70 3.92
CA GLN A 280 26.36 12.74 2.82
C GLN A 280 25.44 11.60 3.23
N ARG A 281 24.51 11.23 2.34
CA ARG A 281 23.63 10.06 2.49
C ARG A 281 24.48 8.80 2.59
N THR A 282 24.33 8.05 3.68
CA THR A 282 25.04 6.80 3.89
C THR A 282 24.27 5.62 3.27
N LEU A 283 24.91 4.89 2.35
CA LEU A 283 24.31 3.71 1.70
C LEU A 283 24.76 2.39 2.36
N TRP A 284 25.95 2.39 2.95
CA TRP A 284 26.63 1.21 3.49
C TRP A 284 26.41 1.03 4.99
N SER A 285 26.40 2.14 5.72
CA SER A 285 26.20 2.21 7.17
C SER A 285 24.88 2.91 7.50
N GLY A 286 24.22 2.48 8.57
CA GLY A 286 22.98 3.07 9.06
C GLY A 286 22.32 2.22 10.14
N GLY A 287 21.73 2.87 11.15
CA GLY A 287 20.93 2.23 12.21
C GLY A 287 21.54 0.93 12.77
N PRO A 288 20.75 -0.14 12.98
CA PRO A 288 21.21 -1.42 13.52
C PRO A 288 22.04 -2.25 12.53
N GLY A 289 22.74 -1.63 11.57
CA GLY A 289 23.44 -2.29 10.46
C GLY A 289 24.44 -3.37 10.91
N GLN A 290 25.18 -3.13 12.00
CA GLN A 290 26.11 -4.14 12.54
C GLN A 290 25.38 -5.41 13.04
N ILE A 291 24.22 -5.24 13.69
CA ILE A 291 23.39 -6.36 14.20
C ILE A 291 22.82 -7.16 13.02
N ILE A 292 22.38 -6.47 11.97
CA ILE A 292 21.85 -7.10 10.76
C ILE A 292 22.94 -7.90 10.04
N VAL A 293 24.13 -7.30 9.82
CA VAL A 293 25.24 -7.96 9.13
C VAL A 293 25.74 -9.18 9.92
N THR A 294 25.91 -9.05 11.23
CA THR A 294 26.31 -10.18 12.10
C THR A 294 25.27 -11.28 12.11
N GLY A 295 23.98 -10.95 12.24
CA GLY A 295 22.88 -11.92 12.14
C GLY A 295 22.86 -12.66 10.80
N LEU A 296 23.07 -11.94 9.69
CA LEU A 296 23.13 -12.54 8.35
C LEU A 296 24.36 -13.41 8.15
N ALA A 297 25.52 -13.03 8.67
CA ALA A 297 26.73 -13.84 8.62
C ALA A 297 26.51 -15.19 9.32
N LEU A 298 25.88 -15.19 10.50
CA LEU A 298 25.51 -16.41 11.21
C LEU A 298 24.51 -17.26 10.41
N CYS A 299 23.49 -16.63 9.80
CA CYS A 299 22.54 -17.34 8.94
C CYS A 299 23.22 -17.98 7.73
N ALA A 300 24.17 -17.28 7.09
CA ALA A 300 24.93 -17.80 5.95
C ALA A 300 25.79 -19.00 6.33
N ILE A 301 26.42 -18.98 7.51
CA ILE A 301 27.15 -20.12 8.05
C ILE A 301 26.21 -21.31 8.26
N CYS A 302 25.05 -21.11 8.89
CA CYS A 302 24.05 -22.17 9.07
C CYS A 302 23.56 -22.72 7.72
N LEU A 303 23.39 -21.86 6.72
CA LEU A 303 22.98 -22.27 5.38
C LEU A 303 24.06 -23.10 4.67
N ALA A 304 25.33 -22.69 4.78
CA ALA A 304 26.46 -23.45 4.26
C ALA A 304 26.51 -24.85 4.89
N ILE A 305 26.33 -24.95 6.21
CA ILE A 305 26.25 -26.24 6.93
C ILE A 305 25.06 -27.07 6.44
N ALA A 306 23.90 -26.47 6.23
CA ALA A 306 22.71 -27.15 5.73
C ALA A 306 22.91 -27.74 4.32
N THR A 307 23.55 -26.98 3.42
CA THR A 307 23.80 -27.39 2.03
C THR A 307 24.93 -28.41 1.88
N ALA A 308 25.91 -28.42 2.79
CA ALA A 308 27.04 -29.35 2.78
C ALA A 308 26.68 -30.81 3.13
N LYS A 309 25.39 -31.13 3.37
CA LYS A 309 24.87 -32.48 3.65
C LYS A 309 25.64 -33.23 4.76
N LEU A 310 26.11 -32.51 5.79
CA LEU A 310 26.80 -33.05 6.97
C LEU A 310 25.84 -33.82 7.92
N GLY A 311 25.14 -34.84 7.41
CA GLY A 311 24.29 -35.75 8.20
C GLY A 311 23.10 -35.08 8.91
N TRP A 312 22.80 -35.53 10.14
CA TRP A 312 21.74 -35.04 11.05
C TRP A 312 21.69 -33.52 11.16
N TRP A 313 22.84 -32.84 11.05
CA TRP A 313 22.97 -31.41 11.33
C TRP A 313 22.35 -30.54 10.23
N SER A 314 22.12 -31.11 9.05
CA SER A 314 21.60 -30.40 7.89
C SER A 314 20.17 -29.86 8.06
N GLN A 315 19.28 -30.62 8.72
CA GLN A 315 17.89 -30.19 8.93
C GLN A 315 17.77 -29.12 10.02
N GLY A 316 18.50 -29.28 11.13
CA GLY A 316 18.55 -28.30 12.21
C GLY A 316 19.15 -26.96 11.75
N ALA A 317 20.24 -27.00 10.96
CA ALA A 317 20.88 -25.80 10.44
C ALA A 317 19.98 -24.99 9.49
N GLY A 318 19.17 -25.67 8.66
CA GLY A 318 18.19 -25.00 7.79
C GLY A 318 17.08 -24.29 8.57
N LEU A 319 16.58 -24.90 9.66
CA LEU A 319 15.59 -24.27 10.54
C LEU A 319 16.17 -23.07 11.28
N VAL A 320 17.40 -23.19 11.80
CA VAL A 320 18.10 -22.08 12.46
C VAL A 320 18.31 -20.91 11.49
N ALA A 321 18.72 -21.19 10.25
CA ALA A 321 18.84 -20.16 9.22
C ALA A 321 17.48 -19.48 8.93
N ALA A 322 16.38 -20.24 8.84
CA ALA A 322 15.05 -19.68 8.62
C ALA A 322 14.58 -18.79 9.78
N VAL A 323 14.79 -19.20 11.03
CA VAL A 323 14.48 -18.42 12.23
C VAL A 323 15.36 -17.17 12.32
N GLY A 324 16.64 -17.29 11.99
CA GLY A 324 17.57 -16.16 11.97
C GLY A 324 17.19 -15.10 10.94
N VAL A 325 16.89 -15.51 9.70
CA VAL A 325 16.44 -14.59 8.63
C VAL A 325 15.11 -13.92 9.00
N LEU A 326 14.18 -14.66 9.63
CA LEU A 326 12.93 -14.11 10.17
C LEU A 326 13.21 -13.01 11.21
N ALA A 327 14.05 -13.31 12.21
CA ALA A 327 14.36 -12.39 13.30
C ALA A 327 15.04 -11.12 12.80
N VAL A 328 16.03 -11.26 11.90
CA VAL A 328 16.70 -10.11 11.28
C VAL A 328 15.73 -9.28 10.42
N GLY A 329 14.83 -9.92 9.68
CA GLY A 329 13.76 -9.25 8.95
C GLY A 329 12.83 -8.42 9.85
N LEU A 330 12.39 -8.99 10.97
CA LEU A 330 11.55 -8.30 11.96
C LEU A 330 12.29 -7.12 12.60
N LEU A 331 13.56 -7.30 12.98
CA LEU A 331 14.40 -6.23 13.52
C LEU A 331 14.55 -5.08 12.53
N ALA A 332 14.79 -5.38 11.25
CA ALA A 332 14.88 -4.37 10.20
C ALA A 332 13.55 -3.58 10.03
N LEU A 333 12.40 -4.26 10.10
CA LEU A 333 11.09 -3.60 10.04
C LEU A 333 10.80 -2.71 11.24
N VAL A 334 11.10 -3.20 12.45
CA VAL A 334 10.93 -2.43 13.69
C VAL A 334 11.84 -1.20 13.69
N ALA A 335 13.10 -1.37 13.31
CA ALA A 335 14.05 -0.27 13.21
C ALA A 335 13.61 0.77 12.17
N GLN A 336 13.13 0.33 11.01
CA GLN A 336 12.58 1.22 9.99
C GLN A 336 11.34 1.99 10.49
N ARG A 337 10.43 1.34 11.23
CA ARG A 337 9.28 2.00 11.86
C ARG A 337 9.70 3.00 12.95
N ALA A 338 10.78 2.71 13.66
CA ALA A 338 11.37 3.61 14.66
C ALA A 338 12.18 4.77 14.06
N GLY A 339 12.31 4.86 12.73
CA GLY A 339 13.07 5.91 12.04
C GLY A 339 14.56 5.61 11.82
N TYR A 340 15.02 4.42 12.22
CA TYR A 340 16.42 3.95 12.07
C TYR A 340 16.53 2.92 10.94
N ALA A 341 16.12 3.31 9.73
CA ALA A 341 16.14 2.39 8.59
C ALA A 341 17.56 1.85 8.32
N PRO A 342 17.71 0.54 8.04
CA PRO A 342 19.02 -0.03 7.74
C PRO A 342 19.59 0.53 6.44
N GLY A 343 20.92 0.65 6.34
CA GLY A 343 21.57 1.06 5.09
C GLY A 343 21.16 0.17 3.91
N ALA A 344 21.12 0.74 2.70
CA ALA A 344 20.69 0.01 1.50
C ALA A 344 21.53 -1.26 1.24
N ALA A 345 22.83 -1.24 1.56
CA ALA A 345 23.68 -2.43 1.50
C ALA A 345 23.27 -3.53 2.48
N CYS A 346 22.86 -3.17 3.70
CA CYS A 346 22.34 -4.14 4.68
C CYS A 346 21.03 -4.76 4.19
N SER A 347 20.14 -3.96 3.60
CA SER A 347 18.91 -4.45 2.97
C SER A 347 19.16 -5.33 1.75
N LEU A 348 20.23 -5.09 0.99
CA LEU A 348 20.68 -5.98 -0.09
C LEU A 348 21.08 -7.33 0.46
N LEU A 349 21.97 -7.36 1.47
CA LEU A 349 22.41 -8.61 2.08
C LEU A 349 21.23 -9.38 2.68
N LEU A 350 20.28 -8.69 3.29
CA LEU A 350 19.07 -9.29 3.84
C LEU A 350 18.19 -9.91 2.74
N GLY A 351 17.93 -9.17 1.65
CA GLY A 351 17.18 -9.65 0.50
C GLY A 351 17.88 -10.84 -0.18
N ALA A 352 19.18 -10.73 -0.44
CA ALA A 352 19.98 -11.81 -1.02
C ALA A 352 20.01 -13.06 -0.12
N GLY A 353 20.16 -12.88 1.19
CA GLY A 353 20.07 -13.98 2.17
C GLY A 353 18.72 -14.68 2.15
N ALA A 354 17.63 -13.92 2.04
CA ALA A 354 16.28 -14.47 1.91
C ALA A 354 16.08 -15.25 0.60
N LEU A 355 16.59 -14.74 -0.54
CA LEU A 355 16.54 -15.44 -1.83
C LEU A 355 17.39 -16.72 -1.82
N LEU A 356 18.56 -16.71 -1.18
CA LEU A 356 19.41 -17.88 -1.02
C LEU A 356 18.76 -18.93 -0.11
N LEU A 357 18.12 -18.52 0.99
CA LEU A 357 17.38 -19.42 1.87
C LEU A 357 16.33 -20.22 1.08
N TRP A 358 15.60 -19.57 0.17
CA TRP A 358 14.62 -20.23 -0.70
C TRP A 358 15.20 -21.37 -1.54
N LEU A 359 16.42 -21.19 -2.05
CA LEU A 359 17.12 -22.18 -2.88
C LEU A 359 17.82 -23.27 -2.07
N ALA A 360 18.31 -22.93 -0.88
CA ALA A 360 19.10 -23.83 -0.04
C ALA A 360 18.25 -24.76 0.82
N LEU A 361 17.00 -24.41 1.10
CA LEU A 361 16.07 -25.28 1.81
C LEU A 361 15.79 -26.56 0.99
N PRO A 362 15.75 -27.74 1.65
CA PRO A 362 15.62 -29.03 0.99
C PRO A 362 14.32 -29.11 0.18
N GLY A 363 14.42 -29.58 -1.07
CA GLY A 363 13.28 -29.70 -1.98
C GLY A 363 13.70 -29.70 -3.45
N ARG A 364 12.77 -30.04 -4.35
CA ARG A 364 12.99 -29.93 -5.79
C ARG A 364 12.79 -28.48 -6.22
N LEU A 365 13.79 -27.91 -6.90
CA LEU A 365 13.63 -26.61 -7.54
C LEU A 365 12.67 -26.76 -8.73
N THR A 366 11.46 -26.21 -8.60
CA THR A 366 10.45 -26.20 -9.65
C THR A 366 10.57 -24.95 -10.53
N LEU A 367 9.92 -24.96 -11.69
CA LEU A 367 9.83 -23.77 -12.53
C LEU A 367 9.17 -22.60 -11.78
N ALA A 368 8.11 -22.87 -11.00
CA ALA A 368 7.42 -21.85 -10.20
C ALA A 368 8.35 -21.19 -9.18
N THR A 369 9.09 -21.99 -8.41
CA THR A 369 9.99 -21.46 -7.38
C THR A 369 11.19 -20.76 -8.01
N ALA A 370 11.77 -21.31 -9.09
CA ALA A 370 12.87 -20.65 -9.80
C ALA A 370 12.46 -19.30 -10.42
N ALA A 371 11.32 -19.26 -11.12
CA ALA A 371 10.81 -18.02 -11.70
C ALA A 371 10.38 -17.02 -10.62
N GLY A 372 9.72 -17.47 -9.55
CA GLY A 372 9.29 -16.61 -8.45
C GLY A 372 10.44 -15.92 -7.72
N VAL A 373 11.50 -16.66 -7.38
CA VAL A 373 12.71 -16.06 -6.74
C VAL A 373 13.43 -15.12 -7.71
N THR A 374 13.41 -15.41 -9.01
CA THR A 374 13.95 -14.50 -10.04
C THR A 374 13.13 -13.21 -10.13
N LEU A 375 11.80 -13.30 -10.13
CA LEU A 375 10.91 -12.14 -10.14
C LEU A 375 11.10 -11.27 -8.90
N LEU A 376 11.25 -11.88 -7.72
CA LEU A 376 11.56 -11.16 -6.47
C LEU A 376 12.88 -10.39 -6.57
N ALA A 377 13.92 -10.99 -7.16
CA ALA A 377 15.21 -10.33 -7.37
C ALA A 377 15.12 -9.16 -8.37
N ILE A 378 14.32 -9.30 -9.44
CA ILE A 378 14.04 -8.22 -10.41
C ILE A 378 13.30 -7.07 -9.71
N GLY A 379 12.27 -7.36 -8.91
CA GLY A 379 11.54 -6.36 -8.14
C GLY A 379 12.42 -5.58 -7.17
N LEU A 380 13.27 -6.27 -6.42
CA LEU A 380 14.23 -5.64 -5.52
C LEU A 380 15.21 -4.73 -6.27
N LEU A 381 15.70 -5.15 -7.44
CA LEU A 381 16.55 -4.30 -8.29
C LEU A 381 15.80 -3.06 -8.77
N ALA A 382 14.58 -3.21 -9.30
CA ALA A 382 13.77 -2.09 -9.76
C ALA A 382 13.47 -1.08 -8.65
N GLN A 383 13.14 -1.57 -7.45
CA GLN A 383 12.88 -0.71 -6.28
C GLN A 383 14.15 -0.03 -5.75
N LEU A 384 15.31 -0.69 -5.83
CA LEU A 384 16.59 -0.08 -5.50
C LEU A 384 16.92 1.05 -6.49
N GLU A 385 16.73 0.82 -7.79
CA GLU A 385 16.94 1.84 -8.82
C GLU A 385 16.01 3.04 -8.61
N LEU A 386 14.73 2.79 -8.35
CA LEU A 386 13.75 3.82 -8.02
C LEU A 386 14.18 4.62 -6.79
N GLY A 387 14.63 3.94 -5.73
CA GLY A 387 15.07 4.55 -4.49
C GLY A 387 16.36 5.37 -4.61
N LEU A 388 17.33 4.90 -5.39
CA LEU A 388 18.59 5.61 -5.63
C LEU A 388 18.41 6.81 -6.56
N GLY A 389 17.56 6.66 -7.58
CA GLY A 389 17.31 7.68 -8.60
C GLY A 389 16.32 8.77 -8.19
N ALA A 390 15.64 8.63 -7.05
CA ALA A 390 14.70 9.62 -6.55
C ALA A 390 15.41 10.84 -5.90
N PRO A 391 14.84 12.06 -6.02
CA PRO A 391 15.42 13.29 -5.50
C PRO A 391 15.22 13.47 -3.98
N GLU A 392 14.71 12.47 -3.26
CA GLU A 392 14.29 12.56 -1.87
C GLU A 392 14.74 11.34 -1.06
N SER A 393 15.15 11.58 0.19
CA SER A 393 15.78 10.57 1.06
C SER A 393 14.89 9.38 1.42
N SER A 394 13.56 9.55 1.43
CA SER A 394 12.61 8.51 1.87
C SER A 394 12.37 7.40 0.87
N TRP A 395 12.75 7.55 -0.41
CA TRP A 395 12.38 6.57 -1.45
C TRP A 395 13.08 5.21 -1.29
N LEU A 396 14.28 5.17 -0.72
CA LEU A 396 14.96 3.91 -0.38
C LEU A 396 14.17 3.07 0.63
N ARG A 397 13.22 3.67 1.36
CA ARG A 397 12.34 2.98 2.31
C ARG A 397 11.56 1.86 1.64
N TYR A 398 11.13 2.03 0.39
CA TYR A 398 10.36 1.00 -0.32
C TYR A 398 11.20 -0.27 -0.51
N TYR A 399 12.41 -0.13 -1.05
CA TYR A 399 13.37 -1.23 -1.19
C TYR A 399 13.70 -1.87 0.16
N GLN A 400 14.04 -1.06 1.17
CA GLN A 400 14.38 -1.56 2.51
C GLN A 400 13.23 -2.35 3.16
N LYS A 401 11.99 -1.85 3.01
CA LYS A 401 10.77 -2.49 3.51
C LYS A 401 10.54 -3.82 2.80
N SER A 402 10.63 -3.84 1.46
CA SER A 402 10.46 -5.05 0.66
C SER A 402 11.50 -6.12 0.97
N SER A 403 12.79 -5.75 1.12
CA SER A 403 13.83 -6.70 1.54
C SER A 403 13.56 -7.29 2.91
N ALA A 404 13.11 -6.48 3.87
CA ALA A 404 12.78 -6.96 5.21
C ALA A 404 11.53 -7.86 5.23
N MET A 405 10.47 -7.48 4.49
CA MET A 405 9.27 -8.31 4.33
C MET A 405 9.57 -9.62 3.60
N LEU A 406 10.45 -9.60 2.60
CA LEU A 406 10.92 -10.81 1.93
C LEU A 406 11.66 -11.73 2.90
N ALA A 407 12.53 -11.19 3.75
CA ALA A 407 13.21 -11.98 4.78
C ALA A 407 12.22 -12.59 5.78
N VAL A 408 11.23 -11.84 6.24
CA VAL A 408 10.16 -12.38 7.10
C VAL A 408 9.41 -13.50 6.37
N GLY A 409 8.98 -13.27 5.13
CA GLY A 409 8.26 -14.26 4.33
C GLY A 409 9.08 -15.52 4.01
N ALA A 410 10.37 -15.36 3.71
CA ALA A 410 11.29 -16.47 3.47
C ALA A 410 11.58 -17.27 4.74
N GLY A 411 11.74 -16.59 5.88
CA GLY A 411 11.91 -17.23 7.19
C GLY A 411 10.67 -18.05 7.59
N LEU A 412 9.48 -17.45 7.52
CA LEU A 412 8.22 -18.17 7.77
C LEU A 412 8.02 -19.34 6.79
N GLY A 413 8.25 -19.12 5.50
CA GLY A 413 8.17 -20.16 4.48
C GLY A 413 9.17 -21.29 4.71
N GLY A 414 10.37 -20.97 5.16
CA GLY A 414 11.40 -21.93 5.51
C GLY A 414 11.05 -22.78 6.72
N MET A 415 10.51 -22.16 7.77
CA MET A 415 9.99 -22.87 8.94
C MET A 415 8.84 -23.81 8.56
N LEU A 416 7.91 -23.36 7.72
CA LEU A 416 6.79 -24.17 7.23
C LEU A 416 7.26 -25.35 6.38
N ARG A 417 8.25 -25.16 5.50
CA ARG A 417 8.86 -26.24 4.71
C ARG A 417 9.59 -27.26 5.59
N ALA A 418 10.38 -26.79 6.55
CA ALA A 418 11.06 -27.65 7.51
C ALA A 418 10.07 -28.48 8.33
N TRP A 419 9.00 -27.84 8.82
CA TRP A 419 7.92 -28.51 9.53
C TRP A 419 7.17 -29.53 8.66
N ALA A 420 6.84 -29.17 7.41
CA ALA A 420 6.17 -30.08 6.47
C ALA A 420 7.03 -31.33 6.17
N ASN A 421 8.34 -31.14 5.98
CA ASN A 421 9.29 -32.24 5.74
C ASN A 421 9.46 -33.12 6.97
N TYR A 422 9.52 -32.53 8.17
CA TYR A 422 9.56 -33.28 9.42
C TYR A 422 8.31 -34.15 9.63
N GLN A 423 7.13 -33.60 9.33
CA GLN A 423 5.87 -34.35 9.42
C GLN A 423 5.81 -35.48 8.39
N ALA A 424 6.22 -35.22 7.15
CA ALA A 424 6.29 -36.21 6.09
C ALA A 424 7.23 -37.37 6.46
N ALA A 425 8.41 -37.07 7.01
CA ALA A 425 9.38 -38.08 7.44
C ALA A 425 8.85 -39.00 8.55
N ARG A 426 7.93 -38.49 9.40
CA ARG A 426 7.30 -39.29 10.47
C ARG A 426 6.04 -40.04 10.01
N GLY A 427 5.60 -39.87 8.76
CA GLY A 427 4.30 -40.36 8.29
C GLY A 427 3.12 -39.76 9.07
N VAL A 428 3.36 -38.67 9.82
CA VAL A 428 2.34 -37.99 10.62
C VAL A 428 1.65 -37.00 9.70
N HIS A 429 0.35 -37.20 9.56
CA HIS A 429 -0.48 -36.34 8.74
C HIS A 429 -1.50 -35.64 9.64
N LEU A 430 -1.86 -34.39 9.31
CA LEU A 430 -2.89 -33.62 10.04
C LEU A 430 -4.29 -34.18 9.79
N GLN A 431 -5.03 -34.49 10.86
CA GLN A 431 -6.41 -34.96 10.75
C GLN A 431 -7.27 -33.93 10.00
N GLN A 432 -8.23 -34.39 9.19
CA GLN A 432 -9.08 -33.49 8.41
C GLN A 432 -9.79 -32.45 9.27
N ARG A 433 -10.31 -32.87 10.44
CA ARG A 433 -10.94 -31.97 11.42
C ARG A 433 -10.01 -30.86 11.89
N THR A 434 -8.72 -31.16 12.09
CA THR A 434 -7.72 -30.16 12.45
C THR A 434 -7.51 -29.16 11.31
N ILE A 435 -7.49 -29.62 10.06
CA ILE A 435 -7.38 -28.75 8.88
C ILE A 435 -8.62 -27.85 8.76
N GLU A 436 -9.82 -28.40 8.97
CA GLU A 436 -11.07 -27.63 8.96
C GLU A 436 -11.06 -26.52 10.03
N TRP A 437 -10.61 -26.82 11.25
CA TRP A 437 -10.46 -25.81 12.30
C TRP A 437 -9.39 -24.77 11.97
N ILE A 438 -8.26 -25.17 11.38
CA ILE A 438 -7.22 -24.23 10.92
C ILE A 438 -7.78 -23.32 9.84
N LEU A 439 -8.50 -23.85 8.85
CA LEU A 439 -9.12 -23.06 7.78
C LEU A 439 -10.22 -22.13 8.32
N ALA A 440 -11.03 -22.60 9.26
CA ALA A 440 -12.07 -21.79 9.90
C ALA A 440 -11.46 -20.65 10.72
N LEU A 441 -10.44 -20.94 11.54
CA LEU A 441 -9.70 -19.91 12.28
C LEU A 441 -9.05 -18.91 11.33
N PHE A 442 -8.43 -19.40 10.25
CA PHE A 442 -7.79 -18.54 9.26
C PHE A 442 -8.79 -17.62 8.55
N ALA A 443 -9.95 -18.14 8.15
CA ALA A 443 -11.04 -17.35 7.59
C ALA A 443 -11.60 -16.35 8.61
N ALA A 444 -11.77 -16.74 9.87
CA ALA A 444 -12.24 -15.85 10.93
C ALA A 444 -11.27 -14.68 11.18
N VAL A 445 -9.95 -14.96 11.23
CA VAL A 445 -8.91 -13.92 11.35
C VAL A 445 -8.93 -12.99 10.14
N ALA A 446 -9.06 -13.51 8.92
CA ALA A 446 -9.15 -12.70 7.71
C ALA A 446 -10.41 -11.81 7.71
N LEU A 447 -11.56 -12.33 8.12
CA LEU A 447 -12.81 -11.55 8.24
C LEU A 447 -12.71 -10.49 9.33
N ALA A 448 -12.12 -10.80 10.49
CA ALA A 448 -11.90 -9.83 11.55
C ALA A 448 -10.98 -8.68 11.09
N ALA A 449 -9.92 -9.02 10.33
CA ALA A 449 -9.03 -8.01 9.75
C ALA A 449 -9.72 -7.16 8.67
N LEU A 450 -10.57 -7.75 7.81
CA LEU A 450 -11.40 -6.99 6.86
C LEU A 450 -12.42 -6.08 7.58
N ALA A 451 -13.07 -6.57 8.63
CA ALA A 451 -13.97 -5.77 9.44
C ALA A 451 -13.21 -4.59 10.07
N ALA A 452 -11.99 -4.82 10.55
CA ALA A 452 -11.14 -3.74 11.03
C ALA A 452 -10.82 -2.72 9.94
N GLN A 453 -10.62 -3.15 8.69
CA GLN A 453 -10.44 -2.25 7.54
C GLN A 453 -11.69 -1.42 7.24
N VAL A 454 -12.86 -2.03 7.28
CA VAL A 454 -14.13 -1.31 7.08
C VAL A 454 -14.37 -0.28 8.20
N LEU A 455 -14.01 -0.62 9.44
CA LEU A 455 -14.30 0.22 10.62
C LEU A 455 -13.27 1.34 10.84
N TRP A 456 -11.99 1.08 10.58
CA TRP A 456 -10.88 1.99 10.93
C TRP A 456 -9.90 2.26 9.79
N GLY A 457 -10.03 1.56 8.66
CA GLY A 457 -9.10 1.66 7.54
C GLY A 457 -9.63 2.51 6.40
N ASP A 458 -8.78 2.60 5.37
CA ASP A 458 -9.08 3.21 4.08
C ASP A 458 -8.67 2.27 2.93
N GLU A 459 -8.59 2.80 1.71
CA GLU A 459 -8.09 2.09 0.51
C GLU A 459 -6.67 1.50 0.71
N THR A 460 -5.86 2.12 1.56
CA THR A 460 -4.48 1.67 1.87
C THR A 460 -4.43 0.66 3.03
N GLY A 461 -5.55 0.44 3.72
CA GLY A 461 -5.73 -0.57 4.75
C GLY A 461 -5.77 -0.02 6.18
N VAL A 462 -5.27 -0.79 7.15
CA VAL A 462 -5.24 -0.44 8.58
C VAL A 462 -3.79 -0.48 9.05
N PHE A 463 -3.26 0.65 9.52
CA PHE A 463 -1.87 0.76 10.01
C PHE A 463 -0.81 0.28 8.98
N ASP A 464 -0.93 0.69 7.72
CA ASP A 464 -0.09 0.27 6.57
C ASP A 464 -0.14 -1.24 6.23
N LEU A 465 -1.12 -1.97 6.77
CA LEU A 465 -1.39 -3.37 6.43
C LEU A 465 -2.70 -3.45 5.63
N GLN A 466 -2.72 -4.25 4.57
CA GLN A 466 -3.91 -4.47 3.74
C GLN A 466 -4.49 -5.86 4.03
N PRO A 467 -5.52 -5.97 4.89
CA PRO A 467 -6.21 -7.22 5.21
C PRO A 467 -6.72 -8.02 4.00
N VAL A 468 -7.08 -7.32 2.91
CA VAL A 468 -7.52 -7.95 1.66
C VAL A 468 -6.52 -8.99 1.12
N GLU A 469 -5.22 -8.77 1.32
CA GLU A 469 -4.18 -9.71 0.87
C GLU A 469 -4.27 -11.06 1.60
N LEU A 470 -4.50 -11.01 2.92
CA LEU A 470 -4.74 -12.20 3.73
C LEU A 470 -6.06 -12.88 3.36
N ALA A 471 -7.10 -12.09 3.10
CA ALA A 471 -8.41 -12.59 2.72
C ALA A 471 -8.41 -13.33 1.37
N LYS A 472 -7.63 -12.88 0.39
CA LYS A 472 -7.43 -13.60 -0.89
C LYS A 472 -6.86 -15.00 -0.68
N LEU A 473 -5.90 -15.13 0.23
CA LEU A 473 -5.32 -16.43 0.59
C LEU A 473 -6.36 -17.32 1.31
N ALA A 474 -7.09 -16.76 2.28
CA ALA A 474 -8.14 -17.47 3.01
C ALA A 474 -9.26 -17.97 2.11
N LEU A 475 -9.77 -17.10 1.23
CA LEU A 475 -10.77 -17.44 0.22
C LEU A 475 -10.28 -18.57 -0.69
N THR A 476 -9.03 -18.50 -1.16
CA THR A 476 -8.44 -19.53 -2.02
C THR A 476 -8.35 -20.87 -1.29
N ALA A 477 -7.85 -20.89 -0.06
CA ALA A 477 -7.72 -22.12 0.73
C ALA A 477 -9.08 -22.73 1.09
N LEU A 478 -10.04 -21.91 1.52
CA LEU A 478 -11.40 -22.35 1.85
C LEU A 478 -12.12 -22.93 0.62
N THR A 479 -12.06 -22.21 -0.51
CA THR A 479 -12.66 -22.68 -1.77
C THR A 479 -12.01 -23.98 -2.25
N ALA A 480 -10.68 -24.09 -2.16
CA ALA A 480 -9.96 -25.30 -2.52
C ALA A 480 -10.38 -26.50 -1.66
N HIS A 481 -10.61 -26.30 -0.35
CA HIS A 481 -11.10 -27.35 0.55
C HIS A 481 -12.52 -27.80 0.18
N CYS A 482 -13.45 -26.86 -0.02
CA CYS A 482 -14.83 -27.16 -0.42
C CYS A 482 -14.88 -27.93 -1.75
N LEU A 483 -14.10 -27.50 -2.74
CA LEU A 483 -14.04 -28.17 -4.05
C LEU A 483 -13.38 -29.57 -3.95
N ALA A 484 -12.33 -29.72 -3.16
CA ALA A 484 -11.66 -31.01 -2.95
C ALA A 484 -12.60 -32.06 -2.34
N LEU A 485 -13.45 -31.66 -1.39
CA LEU A 485 -14.49 -32.50 -0.80
C LEU A 485 -15.56 -32.89 -1.83
N ARG A 486 -16.06 -31.94 -2.63
CA ARG A 486 -17.07 -32.22 -3.67
C ARG A 486 -16.62 -33.30 -4.66
N PHE A 487 -15.37 -33.25 -5.11
CA PHE A 487 -14.84 -34.22 -6.09
C PHE A 487 -14.80 -35.66 -5.57
N ASN A 488 -14.99 -35.87 -4.26
CA ASN A 488 -15.13 -37.21 -3.71
C ASN A 488 -16.50 -37.83 -3.96
N TRP A 489 -17.53 -37.02 -4.25
CA TRP A 489 -18.91 -37.47 -4.31
C TRP A 489 -19.35 -38.00 -5.67
N HIS A 490 -18.62 -37.72 -6.75
CA HIS A 490 -18.97 -38.22 -8.10
C HIS A 490 -18.75 -39.74 -8.27
N ASN A 491 -18.34 -40.46 -7.22
CA ASN A 491 -18.09 -41.90 -7.24
C ASN A 491 -19.16 -42.74 -6.48
N GLY A 492 -20.26 -42.14 -6.00
CA GLY A 492 -21.29 -42.83 -5.19
C GLY A 492 -22.67 -42.95 -5.87
N PRO A 493 -23.49 -43.99 -5.57
CA PRO A 493 -24.76 -44.28 -6.25
C PRO A 493 -25.98 -43.48 -5.72
N GLN A 494 -25.83 -42.19 -5.40
CA GLN A 494 -26.93 -41.41 -4.77
C GLN A 494 -27.80 -40.63 -5.79
N ARG A 495 -29.04 -40.28 -5.41
CA ARG A 495 -30.05 -39.60 -6.26
C ARG A 495 -29.76 -38.12 -6.51
N ILE A 496 -29.96 -37.67 -7.75
CA ILE A 496 -29.65 -36.33 -8.30
C ILE A 496 -30.23 -35.14 -7.49
N THR A 497 -31.41 -35.26 -6.88
CA THR A 497 -32.06 -34.18 -6.13
C THR A 497 -31.41 -33.86 -4.79
N ASP A 498 -30.82 -34.86 -4.10
CA ASP A 498 -30.09 -34.66 -2.84
C ASP A 498 -28.70 -34.04 -3.05
N HIS A 499 -28.22 -34.00 -4.30
CA HIS A 499 -26.89 -33.48 -4.63
C HIS A 499 -26.85 -31.96 -4.61
N GLY A 500 -27.92 -31.27 -5.00
CA GLY A 500 -27.97 -29.81 -5.11
C GLY A 500 -27.89 -29.11 -3.75
N ALA A 501 -28.78 -29.47 -2.81
CA ALA A 501 -28.84 -28.86 -1.49
C ALA A 501 -27.58 -29.13 -0.65
N ARG A 502 -27.05 -30.37 -0.69
CA ARG A 502 -25.82 -30.73 0.01
C ARG A 502 -24.59 -30.06 -0.59
N TRP A 503 -24.55 -29.89 -1.91
CA TRP A 503 -23.48 -29.13 -2.56
C TRP A 503 -23.51 -27.66 -2.16
N LEU A 504 -24.69 -27.05 -2.14
CA LEU A 504 -24.86 -25.67 -1.70
C LEU A 504 -24.37 -25.50 -0.26
N GLN A 505 -24.73 -26.41 0.65
CA GLN A 505 -24.23 -26.38 2.04
C GLN A 505 -22.71 -26.46 2.13
N LEU A 506 -22.06 -27.21 1.22
CA LEU A 506 -20.63 -27.43 1.27
C LEU A 506 -19.82 -26.29 0.65
N ILE A 507 -20.35 -25.59 -0.35
CA ILE A 507 -19.73 -24.40 -0.95
C ILE A 507 -20.18 -23.10 -0.28
N ALA A 508 -21.28 -23.10 0.46
CA ALA A 508 -21.84 -21.94 1.14
C ALA A 508 -20.82 -21.16 1.98
N PRO A 509 -19.90 -21.78 2.76
CA PRO A 509 -18.89 -21.03 3.49
C PRO A 509 -17.98 -20.20 2.58
N ALA A 510 -17.58 -20.75 1.42
CA ALA A 510 -16.76 -20.04 0.44
C ALA A 510 -17.54 -18.94 -0.28
N LEU A 511 -18.80 -19.20 -0.64
CA LEU A 511 -19.68 -18.18 -1.25
C LEU A 511 -19.99 -17.04 -0.29
N LEU A 512 -20.26 -17.35 0.99
CA LEU A 512 -20.49 -16.37 2.03
C LEU A 512 -19.23 -15.53 2.26
N PHE A 513 -18.05 -16.15 2.35
CA PHE A 513 -16.79 -15.42 2.48
C PHE A 513 -16.55 -14.51 1.27
N LEU A 514 -16.78 -15.01 0.05
CA LEU A 514 -16.68 -14.22 -1.18
C LEU A 514 -17.63 -13.02 -1.16
N ALA A 515 -18.88 -13.23 -0.74
CA ALA A 515 -19.88 -12.17 -0.66
C ALA A 515 -19.51 -11.12 0.40
N LEU A 516 -19.06 -11.55 1.58
CA LEU A 516 -18.61 -10.64 2.65
C LEU A 516 -17.35 -9.86 2.24
N LEU A 517 -16.41 -10.50 1.55
CA LEU A 517 -15.24 -9.83 1.00
C LEU A 517 -15.65 -8.80 -0.06
N GLY A 518 -16.51 -9.17 -1.01
CA GLY A 518 -17.02 -8.23 -2.01
C GLY A 518 -17.77 -7.04 -1.39
N LEU A 519 -18.59 -7.30 -0.37
CA LEU A 519 -19.30 -6.26 0.37
C LEU A 519 -18.33 -5.33 1.10
N ALA A 520 -17.31 -5.88 1.77
CA ALA A 520 -16.29 -5.09 2.46
C ALA A 520 -15.51 -4.19 1.47
N LEU A 521 -15.17 -4.71 0.29
CA LEU A 521 -14.46 -3.98 -0.76
C LEU A 521 -15.29 -2.82 -1.32
N VAL A 522 -16.58 -3.06 -1.60
CA VAL A 522 -17.51 -2.00 -2.03
C VAL A 522 -17.66 -0.92 -0.97
N GLN A 523 -17.64 -1.29 0.32
CA GLN A 523 -17.73 -0.32 1.41
C GLN A 523 -16.50 0.56 1.57
N VAL A 524 -15.32 0.05 1.21
CA VAL A 524 -14.04 0.80 1.27
C VAL A 524 -13.73 1.51 -0.07
N ASP A 525 -14.70 1.56 -0.99
CA ASP A 525 -14.56 2.16 -2.34
C ASP A 525 -13.43 1.53 -3.19
N ASP A 526 -12.98 0.31 -2.86
CA ASP A 526 -11.97 -0.42 -3.63
C ASP A 526 -12.61 -1.47 -4.56
N PHE A 527 -12.92 -1.03 -5.78
CA PHE A 527 -13.59 -1.86 -6.79
C PHE A 527 -12.63 -2.72 -7.60
N SER A 528 -11.34 -2.38 -7.63
CA SER A 528 -10.34 -3.10 -8.43
C SER A 528 -10.21 -4.58 -7.99
N PRO A 529 -10.26 -4.91 -6.68
CA PRO A 529 -10.32 -6.29 -6.21
C PRO A 529 -11.58 -7.05 -6.63
N LEU A 530 -12.70 -6.39 -6.96
CA LEU A 530 -13.88 -7.10 -7.49
C LEU A 530 -13.59 -7.70 -8.87
N ILE A 531 -12.85 -6.97 -9.71
CA ILE A 531 -12.39 -7.50 -11.01
C ILE A 531 -11.41 -8.65 -10.79
N LEU A 532 -10.52 -8.54 -9.79
CA LEU A 532 -9.65 -9.66 -9.41
C LEU A 532 -10.46 -10.87 -8.93
N LEU A 533 -11.52 -10.68 -8.15
CA LEU A 533 -12.41 -11.77 -7.70
C LEU A 533 -13.16 -12.41 -8.86
N LEU A 534 -13.53 -11.65 -9.89
CA LEU A 534 -14.13 -12.17 -11.12
C LEU A 534 -13.15 -13.02 -11.92
N ILE A 535 -11.92 -12.53 -12.13
CA ILE A 535 -10.84 -13.27 -12.80
C ILE A 535 -10.52 -14.55 -12.02
N TRP A 536 -10.38 -14.44 -10.70
CA TRP A 536 -10.14 -15.57 -9.81
C TRP A 536 -11.27 -16.61 -9.86
N SER A 537 -12.52 -16.16 -9.81
CA SER A 537 -13.70 -17.03 -9.88
C SER A 537 -13.77 -17.77 -11.21
N THR A 538 -13.44 -17.09 -12.32
CA THR A 538 -13.33 -17.70 -13.65
C THR A 538 -12.21 -18.73 -13.70
N GLY A 539 -11.04 -18.42 -13.13
CA GLY A 539 -9.89 -19.34 -13.06
C GLY A 539 -10.17 -20.59 -12.24
N ILE A 540 -10.76 -20.45 -11.04
CA ILE A 540 -11.20 -21.59 -10.23
C ILE A 540 -12.32 -22.37 -10.91
N GLY A 541 -13.30 -21.68 -11.52
CA GLY A 541 -14.37 -22.29 -12.28
C GLY A 541 -13.85 -23.14 -13.44
N LEU A 542 -12.84 -22.66 -14.16
CA LEU A 542 -12.19 -23.39 -15.25
C LEU A 542 -11.40 -24.59 -14.73
N ALA A 543 -10.66 -24.45 -13.63
CA ALA A 543 -9.98 -25.57 -12.98
C ALA A 543 -10.98 -26.65 -12.53
N TYR A 544 -12.11 -26.24 -11.93
CA TYR A 544 -13.21 -27.12 -11.57
C TYR A 544 -13.79 -27.85 -12.79
N ALA A 545 -14.16 -27.09 -13.83
CA ALA A 545 -14.74 -27.63 -15.06
C ALA A 545 -13.81 -28.66 -15.71
N ARG A 546 -12.51 -28.36 -15.76
CA ARG A 546 -11.52 -29.24 -16.38
C ARG A 546 -11.28 -30.51 -15.56
N ALA A 547 -11.21 -30.39 -14.23
CA ALA A 547 -11.09 -31.52 -13.32
C ALA A 547 -12.34 -32.43 -13.35
N ALA A 548 -13.53 -31.84 -13.54
CA ALA A 548 -14.81 -32.53 -13.66
C ALA A 548 -15.11 -33.04 -15.08
N ARG A 549 -14.25 -32.74 -16.06
CA ARG A 549 -14.47 -33.02 -17.49
C ARG A 549 -15.80 -32.44 -18.02
N ASN A 550 -16.23 -31.30 -17.48
CA ASN A 550 -17.43 -30.60 -17.91
C ASN A 550 -17.11 -29.62 -19.05
N HIS A 551 -17.20 -30.12 -20.29
CA HIS A 551 -16.90 -29.33 -21.49
C HIS A 551 -17.85 -28.15 -21.70
N VAL A 552 -19.12 -28.28 -21.30
CA VAL A 552 -20.12 -27.22 -21.43
C VAL A 552 -19.76 -26.04 -20.53
N LEU A 553 -19.44 -26.29 -19.25
CA LEU A 553 -19.01 -25.24 -18.33
C LEU A 553 -17.70 -24.59 -18.80
N THR A 554 -16.76 -25.36 -19.33
CA THR A 554 -15.53 -24.81 -19.94
C THR A 554 -15.87 -23.88 -21.12
N ALA A 555 -16.74 -24.29 -22.04
CA ALA A 555 -17.14 -23.48 -23.19
C ALA A 555 -17.83 -22.19 -22.76
N ILE A 556 -18.73 -22.25 -21.76
CA ILE A 556 -19.43 -21.07 -21.22
C ILE A 556 -18.43 -20.09 -20.61
N LEU A 557 -17.52 -20.54 -19.75
CA LEU A 557 -16.54 -19.67 -19.10
C LEU A 557 -15.59 -19.02 -20.11
N LEU A 558 -15.11 -19.77 -21.10
CA LEU A 558 -14.26 -19.23 -22.16
C LEU A 558 -15.03 -18.23 -23.03
N SER A 559 -16.25 -18.55 -23.43
CA SER A 559 -17.10 -17.65 -24.22
C SER A 559 -17.40 -16.35 -23.47
N GLY A 560 -17.68 -16.44 -22.16
CA GLY A 560 -17.85 -15.27 -21.30
C GLY A 560 -16.59 -14.41 -21.20
N ALA A 561 -15.41 -15.04 -21.06
CA ALA A 561 -14.14 -14.31 -21.06
C ALA A 561 -13.86 -13.62 -22.42
N PHE A 562 -14.10 -14.30 -23.55
CA PHE A 562 -13.97 -13.70 -24.88
C PHE A 562 -14.98 -12.57 -25.11
N ALA A 563 -16.22 -12.72 -24.62
CA ALA A 563 -17.23 -11.67 -24.68
C ALA A 563 -16.81 -10.44 -23.87
N ALA A 564 -16.24 -10.63 -22.68
CA ALA A 564 -15.72 -9.53 -21.87
C ALA A 564 -14.56 -8.78 -22.56
N VAL A 565 -13.61 -9.51 -23.15
CA VAL A 565 -12.53 -8.91 -23.96
C VAL A 565 -13.10 -8.14 -25.15
N SER A 566 -14.07 -8.74 -25.86
CA SER A 566 -14.72 -8.11 -27.02
C SER A 566 -15.47 -6.84 -26.61
N ALA A 567 -16.12 -6.84 -25.43
CA ALA A 567 -16.79 -5.67 -24.89
C ALA A 567 -15.80 -4.55 -24.57
N VAL A 568 -14.66 -4.85 -23.94
CA VAL A 568 -13.61 -3.84 -23.67
C VAL A 568 -13.06 -3.24 -24.97
N VAL A 569 -12.79 -4.08 -25.98
CA VAL A 569 -12.34 -3.61 -27.30
C VAL A 569 -13.41 -2.74 -27.96
N TYR A 570 -14.67 -3.16 -27.92
CA TYR A 570 -15.80 -2.40 -28.46
C TYR A 570 -15.94 -1.02 -27.80
N LEU A 571 -15.88 -0.96 -26.46
CA LEU A 571 -15.95 0.29 -25.69
C LEU A 571 -14.80 1.24 -26.04
N ARG A 572 -13.58 0.70 -26.22
CA ARG A 572 -12.40 1.50 -26.58
C ARG A 572 -12.48 2.06 -28.01
N LEU A 573 -13.10 1.34 -28.93
CA LEU A 573 -13.21 1.77 -30.33
C LEU A 573 -14.35 2.76 -30.58
N ASN A 574 -15.46 2.65 -29.85
CA ASN A 574 -16.68 3.41 -30.13
C ASN A 574 -16.93 4.60 -29.18
N GLY A 575 -16.13 4.75 -28.11
CA GLY A 575 -16.41 5.75 -27.08
C GLY A 575 -17.68 5.42 -26.29
N THR A 576 -18.00 6.22 -25.27
CA THR A 576 -19.09 5.87 -24.34
C THR A 576 -19.93 7.06 -23.90
N ASP A 577 -20.44 7.83 -24.86
CA ASP A 577 -21.36 8.94 -24.57
C ASP A 577 -22.64 8.46 -23.81
N ASP A 578 -23.01 7.18 -23.97
CA ASP A 578 -24.18 6.57 -23.32
C ASP A 578 -23.91 6.00 -21.90
N LEU A 579 -22.65 5.65 -21.53
CA LEU A 579 -22.34 5.19 -20.16
C LEU A 579 -22.49 6.31 -19.13
N ILE A 580 -22.43 7.57 -19.57
CA ILE A 580 -22.63 8.77 -18.76
C ILE A 580 -23.98 8.73 -18.04
N ARG A 581 -25.00 8.07 -18.63
CA ARG A 581 -26.35 7.99 -18.05
C ARG A 581 -26.50 6.96 -16.93
N TRP A 582 -25.55 6.04 -16.75
CA TRP A 582 -25.70 4.87 -15.87
C TRP A 582 -25.10 5.06 -14.47
N GLY A 583 -24.54 6.24 -14.18
CA GLY A 583 -24.44 6.77 -12.82
C GLY A 583 -23.80 5.86 -11.78
N PHE A 584 -22.65 5.25 -12.07
CA PHE A 584 -21.73 4.70 -11.08
C PHE A 584 -20.38 4.45 -11.76
N TYR A 585 -19.26 4.95 -11.21
CA TYR A 585 -17.90 4.70 -11.72
C TYR A 585 -17.53 5.30 -13.10
N ALA A 586 -18.41 6.10 -13.70
CA ALA A 586 -18.19 6.70 -15.03
C ALA A 586 -16.89 7.52 -15.08
N ASP A 587 -16.55 8.29 -14.05
CA ASP A 587 -15.40 9.20 -14.06
C ASP A 587 -14.06 8.51 -14.37
N ARG A 588 -13.78 7.34 -13.78
CA ARG A 588 -12.52 6.61 -14.07
C ARG A 588 -12.48 6.06 -15.50
N PHE A 589 -13.63 5.65 -16.02
CA PHE A 589 -13.74 5.20 -17.41
C PHE A 589 -13.68 6.37 -18.39
N LEU A 590 -14.28 7.52 -18.08
CA LEU A 590 -14.21 8.74 -18.86
C LEU A 590 -12.78 9.28 -18.93
N VAL A 591 -12.10 9.37 -17.77
CA VAL A 591 -10.67 9.72 -17.69
C VAL A 591 -9.80 8.74 -18.46
N TRP A 592 -10.13 7.45 -18.46
CA TRP A 592 -9.37 6.44 -19.22
C TRP A 592 -9.59 6.54 -20.74
N LEU A 593 -10.84 6.77 -21.17
CA LEU A 593 -11.18 6.90 -22.59
C LEU A 593 -10.64 8.21 -23.18
N ASN A 594 -10.71 9.31 -22.43
CA ASN A 594 -10.20 10.61 -22.85
C ASN A 594 -9.40 11.33 -21.74
N PRO A 595 -8.16 10.88 -21.45
CA PRO A 595 -7.36 11.45 -20.37
C PRO A 595 -6.96 12.91 -20.58
N ALA A 596 -6.97 13.40 -21.83
CA ALA A 596 -6.60 14.78 -22.15
C ALA A 596 -7.69 15.79 -21.74
N GLU A 597 -8.95 15.41 -21.77
CA GLU A 597 -10.09 16.24 -21.33
C GLU A 597 -10.22 16.34 -19.81
N HIS A 598 -9.44 15.52 -19.09
CA HIS A 598 -9.43 15.48 -17.63
C HIS A 598 -8.03 15.82 -17.08
N PRO A 599 -7.62 17.09 -17.09
CA PRO A 599 -6.22 17.49 -16.87
C PRO A 599 -5.67 17.15 -15.48
N HIS A 600 -6.51 17.07 -14.45
CA HIS A 600 -6.08 16.75 -13.08
C HIS A 600 -6.05 15.25 -12.79
N THR A 601 -6.96 14.46 -13.38
CA THR A 601 -7.11 13.02 -13.10
C THR A 601 -6.50 12.13 -14.18
N GLY A 602 -6.42 12.58 -15.43
CA GLY A 602 -5.79 11.87 -16.55
C GLY A 602 -4.27 12.04 -16.63
N GLN A 603 -3.70 12.99 -15.90
CA GLN A 603 -2.26 13.28 -15.91
C GLN A 603 -1.40 12.05 -15.60
N GLN A 604 -1.83 11.22 -14.64
CA GLN A 604 -1.10 10.01 -14.25
C GLN A 604 -0.95 9.03 -15.43
N LEU A 605 -2.02 8.83 -16.21
CA LEU A 605 -2.01 7.95 -17.38
C LEU A 605 -1.16 8.53 -18.52
N LEU A 606 -1.24 9.85 -18.75
CA LEU A 606 -0.44 10.54 -19.77
C LEU A 606 1.07 10.50 -19.45
N LEU A 607 1.45 10.71 -18.19
CA LEU A 607 2.84 10.62 -17.76
C LEU A 607 3.37 9.18 -17.85
N GLY A 608 2.55 8.17 -17.50
CA GLY A 608 2.89 6.76 -17.68
C GLY A 608 3.13 6.40 -19.14
N ALA A 609 2.21 6.76 -20.03
CA ALA A 609 2.33 6.52 -21.47
C ALA A 609 3.58 7.21 -22.06
N ARG A 610 3.85 8.45 -21.66
CA ARG A 610 5.07 9.18 -22.08
C ARG A 610 6.34 8.48 -21.61
N ALA A 611 6.39 8.05 -20.35
CA ALA A 611 7.56 7.34 -19.82
C ALA A 611 7.83 6.03 -20.55
N ILE A 612 6.79 5.28 -20.92
CA ILE A 612 6.93 4.07 -21.75
C ILE A 612 7.48 4.43 -23.13
N GLY A 613 6.95 5.49 -23.76
CA GLY A 613 7.44 6.00 -25.05
C GLY A 613 8.92 6.38 -25.00
N ASP A 614 9.32 7.12 -23.98
CA ASP A 614 10.71 7.56 -23.75
C ASP A 614 11.67 6.37 -23.53
N GLY A 615 11.17 5.22 -23.06
CA GLY A 615 11.98 4.00 -22.86
C GLY A 615 12.36 3.26 -24.14
N GLY A 616 11.59 3.39 -25.23
CA GLY A 616 11.86 2.69 -26.49
C GLY A 616 12.12 1.18 -26.33
N TRP A 617 12.98 0.61 -27.20
CA TRP A 617 13.29 -0.83 -27.18
C TRP A 617 14.25 -1.24 -26.06
N PHE A 618 15.24 -0.39 -25.76
CA PHE A 618 16.38 -0.72 -24.91
C PHE A 618 16.48 0.16 -23.65
N GLY A 619 15.41 0.85 -23.27
CA GLY A 619 15.40 1.77 -22.13
C GLY A 619 15.83 3.18 -22.54
N ALA A 620 15.56 4.14 -21.67
CA ALA A 620 15.89 5.56 -21.88
C ALA A 620 17.40 5.82 -22.05
N ASP A 621 18.25 4.87 -21.64
CA ASP A 621 19.70 4.91 -21.83
C ASP A 621 20.21 4.09 -23.03
N HIS A 622 19.28 3.50 -23.78
CA HIS A 622 19.50 2.59 -24.90
C HIS A 622 20.38 1.37 -24.57
N TRP A 623 20.49 0.98 -23.29
CA TRP A 623 21.34 -0.10 -22.81
C TRP A 623 20.74 -0.83 -21.60
N LEU A 624 19.44 -1.10 -21.67
CA LEU A 624 18.65 -1.82 -20.67
C LEU A 624 18.80 -1.25 -19.24
N GLY A 625 19.01 0.05 -19.10
CA GLY A 625 19.18 0.72 -17.82
C GLY A 625 20.58 0.59 -17.19
N LEU A 626 21.54 -0.14 -17.79
CA LEU A 626 22.83 -0.38 -17.13
C LEU A 626 23.76 0.84 -17.15
N ARG A 627 23.61 1.77 -18.11
CA ARG A 627 24.41 3.00 -18.15
C ARG A 627 23.91 3.98 -17.09
N THR A 628 22.62 4.02 -16.92
CA THR A 628 21.95 4.93 -16.00
C THR A 628 21.70 4.31 -14.63
N LEU A 629 22.07 3.04 -14.41
CA LEU A 629 22.01 2.33 -13.14
C LEU A 629 22.49 3.24 -11.99
N SER A 630 21.67 3.40 -10.95
CA SER A 630 21.90 4.29 -9.79
C SER A 630 21.91 5.82 -10.05
N GLN A 631 21.76 6.26 -11.30
CA GLN A 631 21.61 7.67 -11.66
C GLN A 631 20.16 8.15 -11.45
N ASN A 632 19.96 9.45 -11.58
CA ASN A 632 18.64 10.09 -11.47
C ASN A 632 17.60 9.42 -12.38
N ALA A 633 16.42 9.12 -11.83
CA ALA A 633 15.31 8.52 -12.57
C ALA A 633 14.64 9.50 -13.56
N GLY A 634 14.94 10.80 -13.48
CA GLY A 634 14.39 11.80 -14.39
C GLY A 634 12.91 12.09 -14.12
N SER A 635 12.15 12.40 -15.17
CA SER A 635 10.73 12.77 -15.07
C SER A 635 9.80 11.61 -14.69
N VAL A 636 10.23 10.36 -14.85
CA VAL A 636 9.41 9.17 -14.53
C VAL A 636 8.99 9.12 -13.06
N ILE A 637 9.81 9.69 -12.15
CA ILE A 637 9.52 9.74 -10.72
C ILE A 637 8.32 10.66 -10.40
N GLN A 638 7.94 11.53 -11.34
CA GLN A 638 6.81 12.45 -11.20
C GLN A 638 5.47 11.75 -11.46
N ILE A 639 5.46 10.51 -11.96
CA ILE A 639 4.23 9.73 -12.10
C ILE A 639 3.68 9.46 -10.69
N PRO A 640 2.45 9.89 -10.38
CA PRO A 640 1.83 9.55 -9.11
C PRO A 640 1.77 8.04 -8.89
N ALA A 641 2.10 7.59 -7.68
CA ALA A 641 2.15 6.16 -7.30
C ALA A 641 3.03 5.27 -8.21
N VAL A 642 4.12 5.82 -8.76
CA VAL A 642 5.08 5.09 -9.61
C VAL A 642 5.69 3.85 -8.94
N GLN A 643 5.85 3.86 -7.61
CA GLN A 643 6.35 2.71 -6.87
C GLN A 643 5.36 1.55 -6.76
N ASP A 644 4.06 1.82 -6.99
CA ASP A 644 2.96 0.88 -6.82
C ASP A 644 2.28 0.57 -8.16
N ASP A 645 1.29 1.37 -8.54
CA ASP A 645 0.43 1.14 -9.71
C ASP A 645 1.19 1.28 -11.04
N PHE A 646 2.14 2.22 -11.11
CA PHE A 646 2.89 2.54 -12.33
C PHE A 646 4.32 1.97 -12.34
N ALA A 647 4.58 0.94 -11.53
CA ALA A 647 5.89 0.28 -11.47
C ALA A 647 6.32 -0.32 -12.83
N ALA A 648 5.37 -0.80 -13.63
CA ALA A 648 5.64 -1.28 -15.00
C ALA A 648 6.07 -0.14 -15.94
N SER A 649 5.46 1.04 -15.85
CA SER A 649 5.85 2.22 -16.63
C SER A 649 7.28 2.66 -16.28
N PHE A 650 7.63 2.66 -14.99
CA PHE A 650 9.01 2.88 -14.55
C PHE A 650 9.96 1.84 -15.14
N PHE A 651 9.62 0.56 -15.04
CA PHE A 651 10.46 -0.52 -15.52
C PHE A 651 10.66 -0.46 -17.05
N LEU A 652 9.62 -0.15 -17.82
CA LEU A 652 9.70 0.02 -19.28
C LEU A 652 10.49 1.27 -19.67
N ASN A 653 10.30 2.39 -18.97
CA ASN A 653 11.14 3.57 -19.19
C ASN A 653 12.62 3.23 -19.00
N ARG A 654 12.91 2.45 -17.96
CA ARG A 654 14.28 2.15 -17.56
C ARG A 654 14.96 1.09 -18.42
N HIS A 655 14.29 -0.03 -18.67
CA HIS A 655 14.87 -1.21 -19.31
C HIS A 655 14.32 -1.46 -20.72
N GLY A 656 13.38 -0.63 -21.19
CA GLY A 656 12.80 -0.72 -22.52
C GLY A 656 11.84 -1.88 -22.71
N LEU A 657 11.31 -1.97 -23.93
CA LEU A 657 10.41 -3.05 -24.34
C LEU A 657 11.09 -4.43 -24.22
N LEU A 658 12.37 -4.57 -24.55
CA LEU A 658 13.08 -5.85 -24.41
C LEU A 658 13.12 -6.31 -22.95
N GLY A 659 13.41 -5.40 -22.02
CA GLY A 659 13.32 -5.68 -20.59
C GLY A 659 11.91 -6.13 -20.18
N GLY A 660 10.88 -5.43 -20.67
CA GLY A 660 9.48 -5.80 -20.46
C GLY A 660 9.12 -7.20 -20.98
N LEU A 661 9.58 -7.57 -22.17
CA LEU A 661 9.35 -8.90 -22.76
C LEU A 661 10.07 -10.01 -21.98
N LEU A 662 11.29 -9.74 -21.48
CA LEU A 662 12.00 -10.67 -20.61
C LEU A 662 11.26 -10.84 -19.27
N LEU A 663 10.76 -9.75 -18.69
CA LEU A 663 9.93 -9.82 -17.48
C LEU A 663 8.66 -10.64 -17.72
N TRP A 664 7.96 -10.43 -18.84
CA TRP A 664 6.82 -11.25 -19.25
C TRP A 664 7.17 -12.72 -19.37
N ALA A 665 8.32 -13.06 -19.97
CA ALA A 665 8.75 -14.44 -20.09
C ALA A 665 8.93 -15.12 -18.72
N VAL A 666 9.51 -14.41 -17.74
CA VAL A 666 9.66 -14.95 -16.37
C VAL A 666 8.31 -15.02 -15.65
N GLN A 667 7.42 -14.03 -15.83
CA GLN A 667 6.05 -14.05 -15.29
C GLN A 667 5.22 -15.21 -15.85
N ALA A 668 5.33 -15.46 -17.16
CA ALA A 668 4.70 -16.60 -17.81
C ALA A 668 5.29 -17.92 -17.31
N ALA A 669 6.62 -18.02 -17.18
CA ALA A 669 7.28 -19.20 -16.61
C ALA A 669 6.80 -19.48 -15.17
N PHE A 670 6.60 -18.44 -14.36
CA PHE A 670 6.03 -18.56 -13.02
C PHE A 670 4.62 -19.18 -13.05
N LEU A 671 3.70 -18.60 -13.82
CA LEU A 671 2.32 -19.11 -13.93
C LEU A 671 2.26 -20.53 -14.50
N ILE A 672 3.05 -20.82 -15.55
CA ILE A 672 3.19 -22.17 -16.11
C ILE A 672 3.70 -23.12 -15.04
N GLY A 673 4.71 -22.72 -14.26
CA GLY A 673 5.22 -23.49 -13.14
C GLY A 673 4.14 -23.85 -12.12
N ILE A 674 3.33 -22.86 -11.71
CA ILE A 674 2.20 -23.09 -10.78
C ILE A 674 1.22 -24.10 -11.35
N VAL A 675 0.85 -23.95 -12.64
CA VAL A 675 -0.06 -24.88 -13.32
C VAL A 675 0.54 -26.29 -13.41
N LEU A 676 1.82 -26.43 -13.73
CA LEU A 676 2.49 -27.74 -13.77
C LEU A 676 2.50 -28.42 -12.39
N THR A 677 2.78 -27.67 -11.32
CA THR A 677 2.71 -28.19 -9.95
C THR A 677 1.27 -28.56 -9.56
N ALA A 678 0.28 -27.76 -9.96
CA ALA A 678 -1.13 -28.08 -9.76
C ALA A 678 -1.53 -29.38 -10.49
N LEU A 679 -1.16 -29.52 -11.77
CA LEU A 679 -1.44 -30.71 -12.57
C LEU A 679 -0.78 -31.96 -11.99
N GLN A 680 0.44 -31.83 -11.46
CA GLN A 680 1.09 -32.93 -10.76
C GLN A 680 0.30 -33.33 -9.50
N ALA A 681 -0.13 -32.36 -8.70
CA ALA A 681 -0.94 -32.61 -7.51
C ALA A 681 -2.29 -33.26 -7.85
N TYR A 682 -2.93 -32.84 -8.95
CA TYR A 682 -4.15 -33.46 -9.47
C TYR A 682 -3.91 -34.92 -9.85
N ARG A 683 -2.87 -35.22 -10.63
CA ARG A 683 -2.51 -36.60 -11.04
C ARG A 683 -2.27 -37.49 -9.82
N SER A 684 -1.46 -37.03 -8.87
CA SER A 684 -1.22 -37.75 -7.62
C SER A 684 -2.52 -37.98 -6.83
N GLY A 685 -3.40 -36.96 -6.77
CA GLY A 685 -4.70 -37.08 -6.11
C GLY A 685 -5.66 -38.05 -6.81
N THR A 686 -5.61 -38.15 -8.13
CA THR A 686 -6.44 -39.12 -8.89
C THR A 686 -5.92 -40.56 -8.79
N ALA A 687 -4.61 -40.75 -8.67
CA ALA A 687 -4.01 -42.07 -8.52
C ALA A 687 -4.07 -42.61 -7.08
N ALA A 688 -4.33 -41.74 -6.11
CA ALA A 688 -4.37 -42.11 -4.70
C ALA A 688 -5.58 -43.00 -4.37
N ARG A 689 -5.30 -44.17 -3.78
CA ARG A 689 -6.34 -45.09 -3.28
C ARG A 689 -6.92 -44.66 -1.93
N ASN A 690 -6.15 -43.94 -1.12
CA ASN A 690 -6.58 -43.43 0.18
C ASN A 690 -7.29 -42.08 -0.01
N PHE A 691 -8.51 -41.98 0.53
CA PHE A 691 -9.31 -40.76 0.53
C PHE A 691 -8.51 -39.51 0.94
N ARG A 692 -7.70 -39.61 1.98
CA ARG A 692 -6.92 -38.48 2.50
C ARG A 692 -5.88 -37.95 1.50
N HIS A 693 -5.20 -38.87 0.82
CA HIS A 693 -4.18 -38.55 -0.17
C HIS A 693 -4.85 -37.97 -1.43
N ALA A 694 -6.01 -38.51 -1.81
CA ALA A 694 -6.82 -37.99 -2.91
C ALA A 694 -7.32 -36.57 -2.61
N TRP A 695 -7.86 -36.34 -1.41
CA TRP A 695 -8.29 -35.02 -0.95
C TRP A 695 -7.14 -34.02 -0.94
N LEU A 696 -5.98 -34.38 -0.38
CA LEU A 696 -4.81 -33.49 -0.32
C LEU A 696 -4.30 -33.10 -1.71
N GLY A 697 -4.25 -34.04 -2.66
CA GLY A 697 -3.88 -33.76 -4.05
C GLY A 697 -4.85 -32.78 -4.73
N ARG A 698 -6.15 -32.97 -4.52
CA ARG A 698 -7.20 -32.06 -5.04
C ARG A 698 -7.16 -30.68 -4.38
N PHE A 699 -6.95 -30.63 -3.07
CA PHE A 699 -6.80 -29.38 -2.32
C PHE A 699 -5.63 -28.57 -2.88
N ARG A 700 -4.45 -29.20 -3.03
CA ARG A 700 -3.27 -28.56 -3.63
C ARG A 700 -3.54 -28.08 -5.05
N TYR A 701 -4.21 -28.88 -5.88
CA TYR A 701 -4.61 -28.49 -7.23
C TYR A 701 -5.44 -27.20 -7.23
N PHE A 702 -6.55 -27.15 -6.48
CA PHE A 702 -7.43 -25.98 -6.47
C PHE A 702 -6.79 -24.75 -5.81
N ALA A 703 -6.01 -24.95 -4.75
CA ALA A 703 -5.32 -23.85 -4.07
C ALA A 703 -4.25 -23.20 -4.98
N LEU A 704 -3.49 -24.01 -5.73
CA LEU A 704 -2.51 -23.50 -6.69
C LEU A 704 -3.18 -22.83 -7.89
N CYS A 705 -4.27 -23.40 -8.43
CA CYS A 705 -5.03 -22.76 -9.50
C CYS A 705 -5.65 -21.43 -9.05
N GLY A 706 -6.22 -21.36 -7.85
CA GLY A 706 -6.77 -20.11 -7.31
C GLY A 706 -5.69 -19.06 -7.04
N GLY A 707 -4.57 -19.45 -6.41
CA GLY A 707 -3.44 -18.54 -6.19
C GLY A 707 -2.83 -18.04 -7.50
N GLY A 708 -2.66 -18.93 -8.49
CA GLY A 708 -2.20 -18.58 -9.83
C GLY A 708 -3.17 -17.65 -10.56
N ALA A 709 -4.49 -17.84 -10.41
CA ALA A 709 -5.49 -16.97 -11.01
C ALA A 709 -5.46 -15.55 -10.43
N PHE A 710 -5.25 -15.40 -9.12
CA PHE A 710 -5.05 -14.08 -8.51
C PHE A 710 -3.78 -13.40 -9.04
N VAL A 711 -2.64 -14.10 -9.09
CA VAL A 711 -1.40 -13.53 -9.65
C VAL A 711 -1.59 -13.13 -11.11
N ALA A 712 -2.24 -13.97 -11.91
CA ALA A 712 -2.56 -13.66 -13.30
C ALA A 712 -3.47 -12.42 -13.41
N GLY A 713 -4.45 -12.29 -12.52
CA GLY A 713 -5.29 -11.09 -12.42
C GLY A 713 -4.49 -9.83 -12.10
N HIS A 714 -3.56 -9.89 -11.14
CA HIS A 714 -2.67 -8.76 -10.82
C HIS A 714 -1.78 -8.38 -12.01
N PHE A 715 -1.20 -9.36 -12.73
CA PHE A 715 -0.45 -9.09 -13.95
C PHE A 715 -1.33 -8.43 -15.02
N LEU A 716 -2.52 -8.98 -15.26
CA LEU A 716 -3.46 -8.46 -16.27
C LEU A 716 -3.87 -7.02 -15.96
N LEU A 717 -4.25 -6.72 -14.73
CA LEU A 717 -4.71 -5.39 -14.33
C LEU A 717 -3.57 -4.38 -14.30
N SER A 718 -2.40 -4.76 -13.78
CA SER A 718 -1.26 -3.84 -13.70
C SER A 718 -0.69 -3.52 -15.08
N TRP A 719 -0.44 -4.53 -15.92
CA TRP A 719 -0.02 -4.30 -17.31
C TRP A 719 -1.09 -3.57 -18.11
N GLY A 720 -2.36 -3.93 -17.93
CA GLY A 720 -3.45 -3.26 -18.62
C GLY A 720 -3.60 -1.79 -18.22
N THR A 721 -3.38 -1.44 -16.95
CA THR A 721 -3.35 -0.03 -16.50
C THR A 721 -2.18 0.73 -17.13
N ASN A 722 -0.98 0.17 -17.07
CA ASN A 722 0.24 0.85 -17.56
C ASN A 722 0.24 1.01 -19.10
N LEU A 723 -0.35 0.06 -19.83
CA LEU A 723 -0.51 0.11 -21.28
C LEU A 723 -1.81 0.82 -21.72
N ALA A 724 -2.51 1.47 -20.79
CA ALA A 724 -3.79 2.15 -21.02
C ALA A 724 -4.87 1.25 -21.69
N ILE A 725 -4.83 -0.06 -21.46
CA ILE A 725 -5.85 -1.04 -21.87
C ILE A 725 -7.03 -1.03 -20.88
N PHE A 726 -6.76 -0.78 -19.61
CA PHE A 726 -7.78 -0.63 -18.57
C PHE A 726 -7.65 0.73 -17.89
N PRO A 727 -8.73 1.25 -17.28
CA PRO A 727 -8.65 2.41 -16.40
C PRO A 727 -7.68 2.17 -15.25
N ILE A 728 -7.27 3.26 -14.58
CA ILE A 728 -6.37 3.17 -13.43
C ILE A 728 -7.06 2.39 -12.31
N MET A 729 -6.50 1.20 -12.06
CA MET A 729 -6.93 0.26 -11.03
C MET A 729 -5.79 0.17 -10.03
N GLY A 730 -6.04 0.53 -8.77
CA GLY A 730 -5.03 0.65 -7.70
C GLY A 730 -4.50 -0.71 -7.23
N GLN A 731 -3.96 -1.51 -8.14
CA GLN A 731 -3.51 -2.87 -7.89
C GLN A 731 -2.00 -2.98 -8.10
N PRO A 732 -1.25 -3.39 -7.05
CA PRO A 732 0.19 -3.53 -7.14
C PRO A 732 0.56 -4.61 -8.15
N MET A 733 1.62 -4.34 -8.91
CA MET A 733 2.23 -5.34 -9.78
C MET A 733 2.96 -6.40 -8.95
N SER A 734 2.42 -7.62 -8.93
CA SER A 734 3.05 -8.75 -8.23
C SER A 734 4.53 -8.87 -8.61
N PHE A 735 5.39 -9.01 -7.59
CA PHE A 735 6.84 -9.12 -7.67
C PHE A 735 7.63 -7.88 -8.12
N LEU A 736 7.01 -6.82 -8.62
CA LEU A 736 7.73 -5.61 -9.07
C LEU A 736 7.52 -4.43 -8.13
N SER A 737 6.28 -4.17 -7.73
CA SER A 737 5.89 -2.97 -7.00
C SER A 737 6.16 -3.03 -5.48
N ALA A 738 6.09 -1.89 -4.81
CA ALA A 738 6.35 -1.73 -3.37
C ALA A 738 5.16 -2.18 -2.47
N GLY A 739 4.44 -3.23 -2.86
CA GLY A 739 3.29 -3.79 -2.14
C GLY A 739 3.68 -4.72 -0.99
N GLY A 740 4.18 -4.17 0.13
CA GLY A 740 4.68 -4.97 1.26
C GLY A 740 3.69 -6.00 1.84
N SER A 741 2.40 -5.63 1.95
CA SER A 741 1.33 -6.54 2.41
C SER A 741 1.08 -7.67 1.41
N HIS A 742 1.05 -7.36 0.11
CA HIS A 742 0.89 -8.33 -0.97
C HIS A 742 2.06 -9.33 -1.02
N LEU A 743 3.29 -8.85 -0.82
CA LEU A 743 4.47 -9.69 -0.73
C LEU A 743 4.39 -10.67 0.46
N LEU A 744 4.11 -10.15 1.66
CA LEU A 744 4.14 -10.94 2.90
C LEU A 744 2.95 -11.89 3.04
N PHE A 745 1.73 -11.42 2.77
CA PHE A 745 0.50 -12.19 3.04
C PHE A 745 0.00 -13.00 1.85
N PHE A 746 0.51 -12.76 0.64
CA PHE A 746 0.05 -13.47 -0.55
C PHE A 746 1.18 -14.16 -1.34
N LEU A 747 2.18 -13.42 -1.83
CA LEU A 747 3.22 -13.99 -2.72
C LEU A 747 4.15 -14.99 -2.02
N CYS A 748 4.71 -14.64 -0.86
CA CYS A 748 5.58 -15.54 -0.09
C CYS A 748 4.83 -16.82 0.36
N PRO A 749 3.60 -16.74 0.90
CA PRO A 749 2.79 -17.93 1.20
C PRO A 749 2.48 -18.80 -0.03
N LEU A 750 2.14 -18.20 -1.18
CA LEU A 750 1.87 -18.94 -2.42
C LEU A 750 3.12 -19.68 -2.91
N LEU A 751 4.29 -19.03 -2.89
CA LEU A 751 5.58 -19.66 -3.21
C LEU A 751 5.91 -20.82 -2.26
N THR A 752 5.71 -20.60 -0.96
CA THR A 752 5.87 -21.64 0.07
C THR A 752 4.98 -22.85 -0.24
N PHE A 753 3.70 -22.59 -0.49
CA PHE A 753 2.72 -23.62 -0.76
C PHE A 753 3.01 -24.39 -2.05
N SER A 754 3.48 -23.70 -3.10
CA SER A 754 3.94 -24.32 -4.34
C SER A 754 5.15 -25.21 -4.12
N ALA A 755 6.13 -24.76 -3.33
CA ALA A 755 7.32 -25.56 -2.99
C ALA A 755 6.91 -26.85 -2.25
N ILE A 756 6.14 -26.72 -1.16
CA ILE A 756 5.66 -27.87 -0.36
C ILE A 756 4.82 -28.83 -1.22
N SER A 757 3.99 -28.30 -2.11
CA SER A 757 3.14 -29.12 -2.98
C SER A 757 3.92 -29.94 -4.00
N SER A 758 5.13 -29.51 -4.35
CA SER A 758 6.02 -30.22 -5.27
C SER A 758 6.87 -31.32 -4.61
N GLU A 759 7.03 -31.26 -3.28
CA GLU A 759 7.85 -32.17 -2.48
C GLU A 759 7.11 -33.45 -2.05
N GLY A 760 5.76 -33.42 -2.00
CA GLY A 760 4.94 -34.52 -1.47
C GLY A 760 4.60 -35.65 -2.45
N VAL A 761 5.59 -36.23 -3.12
CA VAL A 761 5.48 -37.52 -3.85
C VAL A 761 6.17 -38.61 -3.05
#